data_AF-A0A2T2V334-F1
#
_entry.id   AF-A0A2T2V334-F1
#
_cell.length_a   1.000
_cell.length_b   1.000
_cell.length_c   1.000
_cell.angle_alpha   90.00
_cell.angle_beta   90.00
_cell.angle_gamma   90.00
#
_symmetry.space_group_name_H-M   'P 1'
#
loop_
_entity.id
_entity.type
_entity.pdbx_description
1 polymer ?
#
loop_
_entity_poly.entity_id
_entity_poly.type
_entity_poly.pdbx_seq_one_letter_code
_entity_poly.pdbx_strand_id
1 'polypeptide(L)'
;MPDRLGHALDVLRQRGEKAMGLFLTSGFPDPESTLPVLRAIDRGGADFIELGMPFSDPLAEGKPIQRASERALAHGATLEDAFQTVRAFREKSETPLLLMGYLNPILRYGPARFCEQAAAAGADGLILPDLPPEEGEIVEDDARAAGLNLVYLIAPNTPDARIEAIDRRATGFVYAVSVTGLTGSRLDAGHAGDGAPRDAGSGASPVDAYLERAHGLVTQNPLLVGFGIKTHDDAMPRRRRGVRAPPQARPEGRRPLPRPGGLTAFGENDLTATSRPPVSLGCSSAPSARRLPSAMLCAPPWPSRLASAALLAVVVLGLGSAGCIDGTDYRPEAAGPPGEVTVVVDSTLWNGAVGDAFRETLGAPISTLPQSQPSFNLRQIDLTPQTLERVKGHKNVVVAAALGASSQEAEYLSQQFSQDALQAVRDGGVVPRPDLWRRQQQVFYMAASTPSGLAETVRQRGPALVDSLNLATRRRAHDRMFEEGRQTALEDTLMQNHGFAVDVQHDYQIVNDTTFTGGGLALLVRRLPDTWRRLFVWYKKDAQPSTITRDWVLSKRDSLAGIYLQGGRRGAAVVDRRRTLQVESVDFLERYAYETRGLWYMAYEDSTGSRQPLGGGGPFVNYTFYDQQQERIYMIDGTVFAPDYDKREFLRQMEVIAHTFRTRPEERARQRQQTAAR
;
A
#
# COMPACT_ATOMS: atom_id res chain seq x y z
N MET A 1 -13.29 38.39 -19.29
CA MET A 1 -12.27 37.95 -20.29
C MET A 1 -12.95 36.97 -21.25
N PRO A 2 -12.45 36.72 -22.47
CA PRO A 2 -13.01 35.66 -23.30
C PRO A 2 -12.85 34.29 -22.61
N ASP A 3 -13.91 33.48 -22.62
CA ASP A 3 -13.94 32.14 -22.03
C ASP A 3 -13.10 31.16 -22.87
N ARG A 4 -11.82 31.00 -22.49
CA ARG A 4 -10.88 30.13 -23.21
C ARG A 4 -11.26 28.67 -23.09
N LEU A 5 -11.72 28.25 -21.91
CA LEU A 5 -12.08 26.87 -21.63
C LEU A 5 -13.28 26.46 -22.48
N GLY A 6 -14.36 27.26 -22.46
CA GLY A 6 -15.53 27.02 -23.31
C GLY A 6 -15.16 26.96 -24.78
N HIS A 7 -14.35 27.91 -25.27
CA HIS A 7 -13.91 27.91 -26.66
C HIS A 7 -13.10 26.66 -27.04
N ALA A 8 -12.15 26.24 -26.20
CA ALA A 8 -11.34 25.04 -26.44
C ALA A 8 -12.21 23.78 -26.51
N LEU A 9 -13.12 23.62 -25.54
CA LEU A 9 -14.04 22.47 -25.48
C LEU A 9 -15.02 22.45 -26.68
N ASP A 10 -15.52 23.61 -27.10
CA ASP A 10 -16.39 23.73 -28.28
C ASP A 10 -15.68 23.38 -29.58
N VAL A 11 -14.43 23.83 -29.76
CA VAL A 11 -13.62 23.49 -30.94
C VAL A 11 -13.38 21.98 -31.02
N LEU A 12 -13.05 21.34 -29.90
CA LEU A 12 -12.86 19.89 -29.84
C LEU A 12 -14.16 19.14 -30.14
N ARG A 13 -15.28 19.61 -29.58
CA ARG A 13 -16.61 19.05 -29.84
C ARG A 13 -16.97 19.13 -31.32
N GLN A 14 -16.73 20.27 -31.98
CA GLN A 14 -16.97 20.45 -33.41
C GLN A 14 -16.12 19.51 -34.28
N ARG A 15 -14.91 19.16 -33.81
CA ARG A 15 -14.02 18.21 -34.48
C ARG A 15 -14.30 16.75 -34.14
N GLY A 16 -15.19 16.47 -33.18
CA GLY A 16 -15.42 15.13 -32.66
C GLY A 16 -14.22 14.57 -31.90
N GLU A 17 -13.37 15.43 -31.36
CA GLU A 17 -12.18 15.09 -30.59
C GLU A 17 -12.50 15.08 -29.08
N LYS A 18 -11.70 14.35 -28.30
CA LYS A 18 -11.80 14.32 -26.84
C LYS A 18 -10.82 15.34 -26.26
N ALA A 19 -11.23 16.01 -25.19
CA ALA A 19 -10.35 16.89 -24.43
C ALA A 19 -9.42 16.10 -23.50
N MET A 20 -8.16 16.52 -23.43
CA MET A 20 -7.15 16.00 -22.50
C MET A 20 -6.65 17.13 -21.59
N GLY A 21 -6.99 17.04 -20.31
CA GLY A 21 -6.46 17.89 -19.25
C GLY A 21 -5.30 17.22 -18.53
N LEU A 22 -4.24 17.97 -18.21
CA LEU A 22 -3.15 17.48 -17.37
C LEU A 22 -3.08 18.21 -16.03
N PHE A 23 -2.95 17.43 -14.96
CA PHE A 23 -2.79 17.93 -13.59
C PHE A 23 -1.32 17.97 -13.16
N LEU A 24 -0.96 19.02 -12.43
CA LEU A 24 0.29 19.12 -11.67
C LEU A 24 0.10 19.99 -10.42
N THR A 25 0.90 19.75 -9.38
CA THR A 25 0.90 20.57 -8.16
C THR A 25 1.88 21.74 -8.28
N SER A 26 1.41 22.95 -7.98
CA SER A 26 2.26 24.14 -7.88
C SER A 26 3.31 23.96 -6.78
N GLY A 27 4.57 24.27 -7.06
CA GLY A 27 5.67 24.13 -6.11
C GLY A 27 6.37 22.77 -6.08
N PHE A 28 5.99 21.84 -6.98
CA PHE A 28 6.54 20.48 -7.06
C PHE A 28 7.28 20.22 -8.39
N PRO A 29 8.43 19.52 -8.39
CA PRO A 29 9.18 19.00 -7.23
C PRO A 29 9.86 20.08 -6.39
N ASP A 30 9.98 21.30 -6.93
CA ASP A 30 10.44 22.54 -6.30
C ASP A 30 9.75 23.74 -6.98
N PRO A 31 9.74 24.94 -6.36
CA PRO A 31 9.04 26.11 -6.89
C PRO A 31 9.45 26.51 -8.32
N GLU A 32 10.75 26.47 -8.61
CA GLU A 32 11.30 26.90 -9.90
C GLU A 32 10.92 25.97 -11.06
N SER A 33 10.55 24.72 -10.76
CA SER A 33 10.16 23.72 -11.76
C SER A 33 8.76 23.91 -12.34
N THR A 34 7.84 24.58 -11.63
CA THR A 34 6.41 24.62 -12.01
C THR A 34 6.18 25.26 -13.40
N LEU A 35 6.75 26.44 -13.64
CA LEU A 35 6.57 27.17 -14.90
C LEU A 35 7.21 26.46 -16.11
N PRO A 36 8.44 25.93 -16.04
CA PRO A 36 9.01 25.08 -17.09
C PRO A 36 8.13 23.88 -17.44
N VAL A 37 7.54 23.20 -16.44
CA VAL A 37 6.66 22.05 -16.65
C VAL A 37 5.34 22.48 -17.31
N LEU A 38 4.70 23.56 -16.85
CA LEU A 38 3.51 24.13 -17.50
C LEU A 38 3.74 24.42 -18.99
N ARG A 39 4.87 25.06 -19.32
CA ARG A 39 5.25 25.35 -20.71
C ARG A 39 5.59 24.08 -21.52
N ALA A 40 6.04 23.01 -20.87
CA ALA A 40 6.25 21.72 -21.51
C ALA A 40 4.91 21.04 -21.82
N ILE A 41 3.95 21.07 -20.89
CA ILE A 41 2.58 20.56 -21.05
C ILE A 41 1.86 21.29 -22.20
N ASP A 42 1.93 22.62 -22.20
CA ASP A 42 1.37 23.48 -23.24
C ASP A 42 1.91 23.12 -24.64
N ARG A 43 3.24 23.03 -24.80
CA ARG A 43 3.87 22.58 -26.05
C ARG A 43 3.55 21.14 -26.41
N GLY A 44 3.24 20.31 -25.41
CA GLY A 44 2.78 18.94 -25.58
C GLY A 44 1.38 18.83 -26.18
N GLY A 45 0.62 19.93 -26.19
CA GLY A 45 -0.71 20.01 -26.77
C GLY A 45 -1.82 19.54 -25.84
N ALA A 46 -1.68 19.75 -24.52
CA ALA A 46 -2.81 19.60 -23.61
C ALA A 46 -3.90 20.63 -23.93
N ASP A 47 -5.17 20.22 -23.88
CA ASP A 47 -6.29 21.09 -24.23
C ASP A 47 -6.65 22.05 -23.10
N PHE A 48 -6.34 21.67 -21.87
CA PHE A 48 -6.38 22.51 -20.68
C PHE A 48 -5.43 21.96 -19.60
N ILE A 49 -5.18 22.76 -18.57
CA ILE A 49 -4.28 22.42 -17.46
C ILE A 49 -4.99 22.61 -16.13
N GLU A 50 -4.79 21.66 -15.22
CA GLU A 50 -5.24 21.74 -13.82
C GLU A 50 -4.01 22.01 -12.94
N LEU A 51 -3.92 23.23 -12.39
CA LEU A 51 -2.83 23.60 -11.48
C LEU A 51 -3.30 23.44 -10.03
N GLY A 52 -2.79 22.40 -9.38
CA GLY A 52 -3.04 22.09 -7.98
C GLY A 52 -2.45 23.15 -7.05
N MET A 53 -3.31 23.75 -6.22
CA MET A 53 -2.93 24.58 -5.07
C MET A 53 -2.60 23.65 -3.90
N PRO A 54 -1.33 23.58 -3.46
CA PRO A 54 -0.94 22.62 -2.43
C PRO A 54 -1.65 22.93 -1.11
N PHE A 55 -2.19 21.89 -0.47
CA PHE A 55 -2.97 21.98 0.76
C PHE A 55 -2.48 20.97 1.79
N SER A 56 -2.56 21.33 3.08
CA SER A 56 -2.03 20.52 4.20
C SER A 56 -2.82 19.23 4.42
N ASP A 57 -4.11 19.23 4.11
CA ASP A 57 -5.04 18.13 4.40
C ASP A 57 -5.81 17.69 3.15
N PRO A 58 -5.15 17.20 2.07
CA PRO A 58 -5.80 16.90 0.80
C PRO A 58 -6.57 15.57 0.83
N LEU A 59 -7.78 15.57 1.41
CA LEU A 59 -8.59 14.38 1.68
C LEU A 59 -9.16 13.66 0.44
N ALA A 60 -9.22 14.35 -0.70
CA ALA A 60 -9.85 13.88 -1.94
C ALA A 60 -8.84 13.45 -3.02
N GLU A 61 -7.54 13.46 -2.71
CA GLU A 61 -6.48 13.18 -3.67
C GLU A 61 -5.76 11.86 -3.41
N GLY A 62 -5.30 11.20 -4.47
CA GLY A 62 -4.45 10.03 -4.37
C GLY A 62 -3.05 10.35 -3.82
N LYS A 63 -2.40 9.35 -3.20
CA LYS A 63 -1.02 9.42 -2.66
C LYS A 63 -0.01 10.25 -3.47
N PRO A 64 0.07 10.11 -4.82
CA PRO A 64 1.03 10.89 -5.60
C PRO A 64 0.84 12.40 -5.47
N ILE A 65 -0.41 12.86 -5.49
CA ILE A 65 -0.76 14.29 -5.40
C ILE A 65 -0.61 14.78 -3.96
N GLN A 66 -0.94 13.95 -2.95
CA GLN A 66 -0.69 14.29 -1.54
C GLN A 66 0.80 14.54 -1.27
N ARG A 67 1.68 13.65 -1.74
CA ARG A 67 3.15 13.81 -1.62
C ARG A 67 3.67 15.03 -2.38
N ALA A 68 3.08 15.33 -3.54
CA ALA A 68 3.44 16.52 -4.30
C ALA A 68 3.08 17.80 -3.53
N SER A 69 1.89 17.84 -2.92
CA SER A 69 1.44 18.94 -2.06
C SER A 69 2.29 19.08 -0.80
N GLU A 70 2.59 17.98 -0.10
CA GLU A 70 3.46 17.99 1.09
C GLU A 70 4.84 18.57 0.78
N ARG A 71 5.45 18.12 -0.33
CA ARG A 71 6.76 18.62 -0.76
C ARG A 71 6.71 20.08 -1.20
N ALA A 72 5.67 20.51 -1.91
CA ALA A 72 5.49 21.91 -2.26
C ALA A 72 5.36 22.80 -1.01
N LEU A 73 4.57 22.38 -0.01
CA LEU A 73 4.42 23.09 1.26
C LEU A 73 5.72 23.10 2.08
N ALA A 74 6.51 22.03 2.04
CA ALA A 74 7.84 21.99 2.67
C ALA A 74 8.82 23.01 2.06
N HIS A 75 8.63 23.39 0.80
CA HIS A 75 9.35 24.50 0.14
C HIS A 75 8.71 25.87 0.38
N GLY A 76 7.66 25.95 1.20
CA GLY A 76 6.98 27.19 1.53
C GLY A 76 6.02 27.69 0.44
N ALA A 77 5.55 26.82 -0.47
CA ALA A 77 4.63 27.23 -1.53
C ALA A 77 3.33 27.84 -0.97
N THR A 78 2.90 28.95 -1.57
CA THR A 78 1.71 29.72 -1.18
C THR A 78 0.73 29.90 -2.36
N LEU A 79 -0.47 30.39 -2.07
CA LEU A 79 -1.44 30.79 -3.11
C LEU A 79 -0.89 31.92 -4.00
N GLU A 80 -0.08 32.83 -3.42
CA GLU A 80 0.52 33.92 -4.18
C GLU A 80 1.54 33.38 -5.21
N ASP A 81 2.33 32.37 -4.84
CA ASP A 81 3.25 31.72 -5.78
C ASP A 81 2.51 31.05 -6.95
N ALA A 82 1.35 30.45 -6.66
CA ALA A 82 0.47 29.91 -7.70
C ALA A 82 -0.03 31.03 -8.63
N PHE A 83 -0.50 32.16 -8.10
CA PHE A 83 -0.92 33.31 -8.92
C PHE A 83 0.21 33.89 -9.77
N GLN A 84 1.41 34.03 -9.21
CA GLN A 84 2.59 34.49 -9.95
C GLN A 84 2.96 33.52 -11.07
N THR A 85 2.89 32.22 -10.81
CA THR A 85 3.11 31.18 -11.80
C THR A 85 2.09 31.27 -12.94
N VAL A 86 0.80 31.46 -12.63
CA VAL A 86 -0.25 31.64 -13.65
C VAL A 86 -0.01 32.89 -14.49
N ARG A 87 0.36 34.03 -13.88
CA ARG A 87 0.73 35.26 -14.61
C ARG A 87 1.86 35.00 -15.59
N ALA A 88 2.96 34.39 -15.14
CA ALA A 88 4.13 34.10 -15.95
C ALA A 88 3.88 33.03 -17.04
N PHE A 89 2.93 32.12 -16.81
CA PHE A 89 2.44 31.19 -17.82
C PHE A 89 1.65 31.93 -18.90
N ARG A 90 0.74 32.81 -18.48
CA ARG A 90 -0.16 33.56 -19.36
C ARG A 90 0.55 34.56 -20.27
N GLU A 91 1.77 35.00 -19.94
CA GLU A 91 2.61 35.79 -20.84
C GLU A 91 2.87 35.14 -22.21
N LYS A 92 2.81 33.80 -22.30
CA LYS A 92 3.22 33.04 -23.49
C LYS A 92 2.27 31.93 -23.92
N SER A 93 1.14 31.72 -23.24
CA SER A 93 0.20 30.65 -23.55
C SER A 93 -1.25 31.10 -23.41
N GLU A 94 -2.08 30.67 -24.36
CA GLU A 94 -3.54 30.80 -24.33
C GLU A 94 -4.23 29.50 -23.93
N THR A 95 -3.49 28.45 -23.54
CA THR A 95 -4.09 27.19 -23.07
C THR A 95 -4.88 27.46 -21.78
N PRO A 96 -6.15 26.99 -21.68
CA PRO A 96 -6.96 27.17 -20.50
C PRO A 96 -6.28 26.58 -19.25
N LEU A 97 -6.32 27.30 -18.13
CA LEU A 97 -5.72 26.87 -16.86
C LEU A 97 -6.72 27.04 -15.72
N LEU A 98 -7.05 25.96 -15.03
CA LEU A 98 -7.92 25.95 -13.86
C LEU A 98 -7.08 25.75 -12.59
N LEU A 99 -7.43 26.48 -11.54
CA LEU A 99 -6.87 26.25 -10.21
C LEU A 99 -7.67 25.13 -9.52
N MET A 100 -6.98 24.11 -9.04
CA MET A 100 -7.60 22.99 -8.35
C MET A 100 -7.12 22.93 -6.91
N GLY A 101 -8.02 22.84 -5.93
CA GLY A 101 -7.63 22.78 -4.52
C GLY A 101 -8.82 22.76 -3.57
N TYR A 102 -8.57 23.06 -2.31
CA TYR A 102 -9.58 22.97 -1.24
C TYR A 102 -10.19 24.32 -0.90
N LEU A 103 -11.39 24.31 -0.33
CA LEU A 103 -12.16 25.50 0.00
C LEU A 103 -11.54 26.31 1.16
N ASN A 104 -10.92 25.64 2.13
CA ASN A 104 -10.40 26.31 3.34
C ASN A 104 -9.37 27.43 3.06
N PRO A 105 -8.34 27.25 2.20
CA PRO A 105 -7.45 28.34 1.79
C PRO A 105 -8.19 29.53 1.15
N ILE A 106 -9.25 29.28 0.38
CA ILE A 106 -10.05 30.32 -0.26
C ILE A 106 -10.85 31.09 0.79
N LEU A 107 -11.48 30.41 1.74
CA LEU A 107 -12.17 31.03 2.88
C LEU A 107 -11.21 31.92 3.68
N ARG A 108 -9.98 31.45 3.91
CA ARG A 108 -8.98 32.22 4.66
C ARG A 108 -8.48 33.44 3.91
N TYR A 109 -8.36 33.34 2.58
CA TYR A 109 -7.97 34.45 1.69
C TYR A 109 -9.11 35.48 1.54
N GLY A 110 -10.36 35.02 1.64
CA GLY A 110 -11.57 35.75 1.31
C GLY A 110 -12.04 35.37 -0.09
N PRO A 111 -13.22 34.73 -0.27
CA PRO A 111 -13.68 34.21 -1.56
C PRO A 111 -13.70 35.24 -2.71
N ALA A 112 -14.32 36.40 -2.49
CA ALA A 112 -14.34 37.50 -3.47
C ALA A 112 -12.94 37.93 -3.90
N ARG A 113 -12.07 38.22 -2.93
CA ARG A 113 -10.69 38.64 -3.19
C ARG A 113 -9.89 37.53 -3.90
N PHE A 114 -10.10 36.28 -3.53
CA PHE A 114 -9.45 35.14 -4.18
C PHE A 114 -9.86 35.05 -5.64
N CYS A 115 -11.16 35.12 -5.95
CA CYS A 115 -11.67 35.04 -7.32
C CYS A 115 -11.15 36.20 -8.17
N GLU A 116 -11.15 37.43 -7.63
CA GLU A 116 -10.56 38.59 -8.30
C GLU A 116 -9.07 38.39 -8.61
N GLN A 117 -8.27 37.89 -7.65
CA GLN A 117 -6.84 37.67 -7.85
C GLN A 117 -6.55 36.52 -8.81
N ALA A 118 -7.32 35.42 -8.74
CA ALA A 118 -7.19 34.29 -9.66
C ALA A 118 -7.50 34.71 -11.11
N ALA A 119 -8.59 35.45 -11.32
CA ALA A 119 -8.94 35.98 -12.63
C ALA A 119 -7.89 37.00 -13.13
N ALA A 120 -7.44 37.91 -12.26
CA ALA A 120 -6.40 38.88 -12.60
C ALA A 120 -5.04 38.22 -12.92
N ALA A 121 -4.74 37.06 -12.32
CA ALA A 121 -3.58 36.25 -12.66
C ALA A 121 -3.70 35.59 -14.04
N GLY A 122 -4.92 35.38 -14.53
CA GLY A 122 -5.22 34.75 -15.82
C GLY A 122 -5.66 33.30 -15.72
N ALA A 123 -6.17 32.85 -14.57
CA ALA A 123 -6.87 31.57 -14.45
C ALA A 123 -8.24 31.65 -15.13
N ASP A 124 -8.70 30.52 -15.67
CA ASP A 124 -9.96 30.41 -16.43
C ASP A 124 -11.07 29.68 -15.64
N GLY A 125 -10.72 29.08 -14.49
CA GLY A 125 -11.71 28.40 -13.63
C GLY A 125 -11.14 27.78 -12.36
N LEU A 126 -12.03 27.17 -11.59
CA LEU A 126 -11.80 26.57 -10.28
C LEU A 126 -12.37 25.14 -10.25
N ILE A 127 -11.62 24.22 -9.64
CA ILE A 127 -12.06 22.87 -9.29
C ILE A 127 -11.87 22.69 -7.78
N LEU A 128 -12.96 22.59 -7.03
CA LEU A 128 -12.96 22.53 -5.57
C LEU A 128 -13.61 21.21 -5.10
N PRO A 129 -12.84 20.14 -4.87
CA PRO A 129 -13.40 18.81 -4.60
C PRO A 129 -14.25 18.73 -3.31
N ASP A 130 -13.99 19.61 -2.35
CA ASP A 130 -14.67 19.69 -1.06
C ASP A 130 -15.83 20.71 -1.03
N LEU A 131 -16.16 21.35 -2.16
CA LEU A 131 -17.31 22.24 -2.29
C LEU A 131 -18.54 21.48 -2.83
N PRO A 132 -19.48 21.03 -1.97
CA PRO A 132 -20.73 20.45 -2.44
C PRO A 132 -21.58 21.54 -3.10
N PRO A 133 -22.44 21.20 -4.08
CA PRO A 133 -23.32 22.18 -4.71
C PRO A 133 -24.23 22.85 -3.67
N GLU A 134 -24.67 22.15 -2.63
CA GLU A 134 -25.51 22.72 -1.58
C GLU A 134 -24.87 23.92 -0.85
N GLU A 135 -23.53 24.00 -0.83
CA GLU A 135 -22.77 25.12 -0.25
C GLU A 135 -22.12 26.03 -1.32
N GLY A 136 -22.48 25.84 -2.59
CA GLY A 136 -21.88 26.53 -3.73
C GLY A 136 -21.93 28.06 -3.66
N GLU A 137 -22.94 28.63 -3.01
CA GLU A 137 -23.12 30.08 -2.83
C GLU A 137 -21.91 30.77 -2.15
N ILE A 138 -21.07 30.01 -1.44
CA ILE A 138 -19.82 30.52 -0.85
C ILE A 138 -18.88 31.11 -1.91
N VAL A 139 -18.89 30.59 -3.14
CA VAL A 139 -17.93 30.96 -4.20
C VAL A 139 -18.62 31.25 -5.55
N GLU A 140 -19.81 30.72 -5.81
CA GLU A 140 -20.49 30.81 -7.13
C GLU A 140 -20.65 32.23 -7.66
N ASP A 141 -21.14 33.15 -6.82
CA ASP A 141 -21.39 34.53 -7.25
C ASP A 141 -20.08 35.30 -7.48
N ASP A 142 -19.08 35.08 -6.64
CA ASP A 142 -17.76 35.68 -6.76
C ASP A 142 -17.00 35.17 -7.99
N ALA A 143 -17.04 33.85 -8.24
CA ALA A 143 -16.46 33.23 -9.42
C ALA A 143 -17.15 33.74 -10.70
N ARG A 144 -18.48 33.83 -10.70
CA ARG A 144 -19.26 34.36 -11.83
C ARG A 144 -18.92 35.83 -12.10
N ALA A 145 -18.83 36.66 -11.05
CA ALA A 145 -18.48 38.07 -11.17
C ALA A 145 -17.05 38.25 -11.73
N ALA A 146 -16.12 37.38 -11.33
CA ALA A 146 -14.74 37.37 -11.84
C ALA A 146 -14.60 36.72 -13.23
N GLY A 147 -15.64 36.05 -13.74
CA GLY A 147 -15.61 35.33 -15.01
C GLY A 147 -14.82 34.03 -14.98
N LEU A 148 -14.74 33.38 -13.82
CA LEU A 148 -14.12 32.07 -13.61
C LEU A 148 -15.17 30.97 -13.76
N ASN A 149 -14.84 29.92 -14.51
CA ASN A 149 -15.64 28.69 -14.53
C ASN A 149 -15.54 27.97 -13.18
N LEU A 150 -16.65 27.49 -12.63
CA LEU A 150 -16.69 26.64 -11.44
C LEU A 150 -17.17 25.23 -11.82
N VAL A 151 -16.26 24.28 -11.69
CA VAL A 151 -16.47 22.87 -12.03
C VAL A 151 -16.97 22.11 -10.81
N TYR A 152 -18.04 21.32 -10.99
CA TYR A 152 -18.56 20.42 -9.95
C TYR A 152 -18.30 18.96 -10.26
N LEU A 153 -18.23 18.16 -9.20
CA LEU A 153 -17.91 16.73 -9.24
C LEU A 153 -19.18 15.87 -9.09
N ILE A 154 -19.22 14.76 -9.81
CA ILE A 154 -20.21 13.69 -9.63
C ILE A 154 -19.51 12.35 -9.37
N ALA A 155 -20.17 11.45 -8.63
CA ALA A 155 -19.66 10.12 -8.28
C ALA A 155 -20.68 9.03 -8.62
N PRO A 156 -20.30 7.73 -8.64
CA PRO A 156 -21.20 6.65 -9.01
C PRO A 156 -22.44 6.51 -8.12
N ASN A 157 -22.39 6.98 -6.87
CA ASN A 157 -23.50 7.01 -5.93
C ASN A 157 -24.26 8.35 -5.90
N THR A 158 -23.90 9.32 -6.74
CA THR A 158 -24.66 10.57 -6.87
C THR A 158 -26.04 10.28 -7.48
N PRO A 159 -27.15 10.62 -6.79
CA PRO A 159 -28.50 10.41 -7.31
C PRO A 159 -28.75 11.19 -8.60
N ASP A 160 -29.57 10.67 -9.50
CA ASP A 160 -29.83 11.27 -10.83
C ASP A 160 -30.31 12.72 -10.74
N ALA A 161 -31.28 13.01 -9.87
CA ALA A 161 -31.76 14.38 -9.63
C ALA A 161 -30.66 15.34 -9.15
N ARG A 162 -29.65 14.82 -8.45
CA ARG A 162 -28.48 15.60 -8.01
C ARG A 162 -27.49 15.81 -9.15
N ILE A 163 -27.30 14.84 -10.05
CA ILE A 163 -26.49 15.00 -11.27
C ILE A 163 -27.06 16.13 -12.14
N GLU A 164 -28.37 16.12 -12.39
CA GLU A 164 -29.03 17.17 -13.18
C GLU A 164 -28.94 18.55 -12.50
N ALA A 165 -29.04 18.59 -11.16
CA ALA A 165 -28.89 19.83 -10.41
C ALA A 165 -27.46 20.39 -10.46
N ILE A 166 -26.46 19.51 -10.42
CA ILE A 166 -25.05 19.84 -10.60
C ILE A 166 -24.81 20.37 -12.01
N ASP A 167 -25.32 19.70 -13.05
CA ASP A 167 -25.16 20.15 -14.44
C ASP A 167 -25.74 21.55 -14.68
N ARG A 168 -26.88 21.89 -14.05
CA ARG A 168 -27.45 23.25 -14.15
C ARG A 168 -26.60 24.35 -13.52
N ARG A 169 -25.70 24.01 -12.61
CA ARG A 169 -24.90 24.97 -11.81
C ARG A 169 -23.44 25.00 -12.23
N ALA A 170 -22.92 23.89 -12.75
CA ALA A 170 -21.57 23.80 -13.25
C ALA A 170 -21.36 24.73 -14.45
N THR A 171 -20.16 25.28 -14.54
CA THR A 171 -19.68 26.04 -15.70
C THR A 171 -18.35 25.44 -16.16
N GLY A 172 -18.10 25.46 -17.46
CA GLY A 172 -16.98 24.76 -18.07
C GLY A 172 -17.30 23.28 -18.36
N PHE A 173 -17.35 22.44 -17.32
CA PHE A 173 -17.69 21.02 -17.45
C PHE A 173 -18.15 20.39 -16.13
N VAL A 174 -18.74 19.19 -16.21
CA VAL A 174 -19.02 18.32 -15.05
C VAL A 174 -17.93 17.24 -14.97
N TYR A 175 -17.36 17.08 -13.77
CA TYR A 175 -16.22 16.20 -13.53
C TYR A 175 -16.69 14.87 -12.91
N ALA A 176 -16.64 13.78 -13.68
CA ALA A 176 -16.90 12.44 -13.17
C ALA A 176 -15.70 11.86 -12.40
N VAL A 177 -15.91 11.58 -11.12
CA VAL A 177 -14.96 10.90 -10.24
C VAL A 177 -15.47 9.49 -9.83
N SER A 178 -14.64 8.70 -9.16
CA SER A 178 -14.98 7.34 -8.66
C SER A 178 -15.32 7.36 -7.16
N VAL A 179 -16.14 6.41 -6.66
CA VAL A 179 -16.54 6.29 -5.22
C VAL A 179 -15.32 6.16 -4.30
N THR A 180 -14.18 5.74 -4.84
CA THR A 180 -12.94 5.65 -4.06
C THR A 180 -12.30 7.00 -3.78
N GLY A 181 -12.76 8.12 -4.35
CA GLY A 181 -12.28 9.47 -4.02
C GLY A 181 -10.78 9.66 -4.14
N LEU A 182 -10.07 8.74 -4.82
CA LEU A 182 -8.63 8.78 -5.01
C LEU A 182 -8.40 8.84 -6.52
N THR A 183 -7.89 9.97 -6.99
CA THR A 183 -7.24 10.10 -8.29
C THR A 183 -6.22 8.95 -8.46
N GLY A 184 -6.59 7.90 -9.20
CA GLY A 184 -5.71 6.74 -9.46
C GLY A 184 -6.31 5.32 -9.42
N SER A 185 -7.60 5.16 -9.11
CA SER A 185 -8.29 3.85 -9.11
C SER A 185 -8.56 3.31 -10.53
N ARG A 186 -8.40 1.98 -10.70
CA ARG A 186 -8.42 1.27 -12.00
C ARG A 186 -9.78 1.33 -12.70
N LEU A 187 -9.77 1.47 -14.03
CA LEU A 187 -10.95 1.29 -14.90
C LEU A 187 -11.34 -0.19 -15.14
N ASP A 188 -10.47 -1.15 -14.77
CA ASP A 188 -10.62 -2.57 -15.16
C ASP A 188 -11.15 -3.52 -14.07
N ALA A 189 -11.71 -3.02 -12.96
CA ALA A 189 -12.24 -3.90 -11.93
C ALA A 189 -13.63 -4.47 -12.28
N GLY A 190 -13.65 -5.38 -13.26
CA GLY A 190 -14.70 -6.40 -13.34
C GLY A 190 -14.53 -7.39 -12.19
N HIS A 191 -15.12 -7.12 -11.04
CA HIS A 191 -15.38 -8.11 -9.98
C HIS A 191 -16.84 -7.95 -9.57
N ALA A 192 -17.72 -8.66 -10.28
CA ALA A 192 -19.06 -8.94 -9.81
C ALA A 192 -18.98 -10.10 -8.79
N GLY A 193 -19.37 -9.85 -7.55
CA GLY A 193 -19.67 -10.89 -6.59
C GLY A 193 -20.94 -11.65 -7.01
N ASP A 194 -20.95 -12.96 -6.78
CA ASP A 194 -22.06 -13.86 -7.07
C ASP A 194 -23.33 -13.43 -6.32
N GLY A 195 -24.45 -13.24 -7.04
CA GLY A 195 -25.77 -13.16 -6.40
C GLY A 195 -26.89 -12.41 -7.13
N ALA A 196 -26.61 -11.57 -8.13
CA ALA A 196 -27.67 -10.94 -8.93
C ALA A 196 -27.97 -11.77 -10.19
N PRO A 197 -29.24 -12.00 -10.57
CA PRO A 197 -29.56 -12.67 -11.82
C PRO A 197 -28.93 -11.90 -12.98
N ARG A 198 -28.12 -12.61 -13.76
CA ARG A 198 -27.53 -12.12 -15.01
C ARG A 198 -28.66 -11.97 -16.01
N ASP A 199 -29.14 -10.75 -16.20
CA ASP A 199 -29.73 -10.37 -17.48
C ASP A 199 -28.61 -10.40 -18.53
N ALA A 200 -28.52 -11.54 -19.20
CA ALA A 200 -27.68 -11.75 -20.36
C ALA A 200 -28.17 -10.86 -21.51
N GLY A 201 -27.74 -9.59 -21.50
CA GLY A 201 -28.15 -8.61 -22.51
C GLY A 201 -27.24 -7.41 -22.72
N SER A 202 -26.41 -6.98 -21.76
CA SER A 202 -25.49 -5.85 -21.98
C SER A 202 -24.14 -6.03 -21.27
N GLY A 203 -23.06 -6.16 -22.04
CA GLY A 203 -21.70 -6.44 -21.55
C GLY A 203 -20.92 -5.22 -21.05
N ALA A 204 -21.53 -4.35 -20.23
CA ALA A 204 -20.89 -3.13 -19.72
C ALA A 204 -20.39 -3.30 -18.27
N SER A 205 -19.19 -2.81 -17.94
CA SER A 205 -18.68 -2.82 -16.55
C SER A 205 -19.46 -1.83 -15.65
N PRO A 206 -19.40 -1.95 -14.31
CA PRO A 206 -20.04 -0.98 -13.41
C PRO A 206 -19.58 0.47 -13.63
N VAL A 207 -18.33 0.67 -14.06
CA VAL A 207 -17.79 1.99 -14.43
C VAL A 207 -18.42 2.47 -15.75
N ASP A 208 -18.53 1.59 -16.75
CA ASP A 208 -19.18 1.92 -18.02
C ASP A 208 -20.66 2.28 -17.78
N ALA A 209 -21.38 1.51 -16.94
CA ALA A 209 -22.76 1.78 -16.59
C ALA A 209 -22.94 3.14 -15.87
N TYR A 210 -21.99 3.50 -15.00
CA TYR A 210 -21.97 4.82 -14.39
C TYR A 210 -21.73 5.94 -15.40
N LEU A 211 -20.71 5.81 -16.26
CA LEU A 211 -20.37 6.84 -17.23
C LEU A 211 -21.46 7.01 -18.30
N GLU A 212 -22.09 5.92 -18.74
CA GLU A 212 -23.26 5.96 -19.64
C GLU A 212 -24.45 6.65 -18.96
N ARG A 213 -24.73 6.34 -17.68
CA ARG A 213 -25.78 7.03 -16.91
C ARG A 213 -25.49 8.52 -16.78
N ALA A 214 -24.27 8.88 -16.39
CA ALA A 214 -23.86 10.28 -16.25
C ALA A 214 -23.94 11.03 -17.59
N HIS A 215 -23.47 10.42 -18.67
CA HIS A 215 -23.54 10.99 -20.02
C HIS A 215 -24.99 11.20 -20.50
N GLY A 216 -25.94 10.37 -20.05
CA GLY A 216 -27.37 10.55 -20.34
C GLY A 216 -28.04 11.69 -19.55
N LEU A 217 -27.50 12.05 -18.39
CA LEU A 217 -28.10 13.04 -17.47
C LEU A 217 -27.42 14.42 -17.55
N VAL A 218 -26.13 14.47 -17.86
CA VAL A 218 -25.38 15.71 -18.07
C VAL A 218 -25.61 16.15 -19.51
N THR A 219 -26.41 17.20 -19.70
CA THR A 219 -26.90 17.64 -21.01
C THR A 219 -26.52 19.07 -21.37
N GLN A 220 -26.23 19.91 -20.37
CA GLN A 220 -25.87 21.32 -20.56
C GLN A 220 -24.36 21.49 -20.74
N ASN A 221 -23.57 20.75 -19.95
CA ASN A 221 -22.11 20.85 -19.96
C ASN A 221 -21.44 19.60 -20.56
N PRO A 222 -20.18 19.69 -21.01
CA PRO A 222 -19.35 18.53 -21.28
C PRO A 222 -19.14 17.67 -20.02
N LEU A 223 -19.07 16.35 -20.20
CA LEU A 223 -18.70 15.39 -19.15
C LEU A 223 -17.26 14.94 -19.34
N LEU A 224 -16.41 15.21 -18.34
CA LEU A 224 -15.01 14.77 -18.31
C LEU A 224 -14.79 13.71 -17.24
N VAL A 225 -13.81 12.83 -17.46
CA VAL A 225 -13.44 11.73 -16.56
C VAL A 225 -12.02 11.94 -16.08
N GLY A 226 -11.78 11.97 -14.77
CA GLY A 226 -10.42 12.12 -14.23
C GLY A 226 -10.08 11.13 -13.13
N PHE A 227 -10.50 9.89 -13.32
CA PHE A 227 -9.99 8.76 -12.57
C PHE A 227 -9.48 7.68 -13.53
N GLY A 228 -8.37 7.03 -13.16
CA GLY A 228 -7.91 5.82 -13.83
C GLY A 228 -7.28 6.00 -15.22
N ILE A 229 -7.08 7.22 -15.72
CA ILE A 229 -6.41 7.50 -17.00
C ILE A 229 -4.89 7.51 -16.77
N LYS A 230 -4.18 6.46 -17.22
CA LYS A 230 -2.72 6.33 -17.04
C LYS A 230 -1.98 6.08 -18.35
N THR A 231 -2.68 5.57 -19.33
CA THR A 231 -2.13 5.20 -20.63
C THR A 231 -2.95 5.86 -21.73
N HIS A 232 -2.36 5.94 -22.93
CA HIS A 232 -3.08 6.35 -24.13
C HIS A 232 -4.36 5.53 -24.34
N ASP A 233 -4.32 4.22 -24.08
CA ASP A 233 -5.47 3.35 -24.31
C ASP A 233 -6.63 3.61 -23.33
N ASP A 234 -6.34 4.10 -22.13
CA ASP A 234 -7.37 4.54 -21.16
C ASP A 234 -8.10 5.80 -21.65
N ALA A 235 -7.40 6.67 -22.37
CA ALA A 235 -7.94 7.92 -22.93
C ALA A 235 -8.73 7.71 -24.24
N MET A 236 -8.53 6.57 -24.90
CA MET A 236 -9.18 6.25 -26.17
C MET A 236 -10.49 5.49 -25.97
N PRO A 237 -11.51 5.69 -26.82
CA PRO A 237 -12.75 4.93 -26.72
C PRO A 237 -12.48 3.42 -26.88
N ARG A 238 -13.02 2.59 -25.97
CA ARG A 238 -13.08 1.14 -26.18
C ARG A 238 -13.93 0.88 -27.42
N ARG A 239 -13.29 0.55 -28.55
CA ARG A 239 -14.00 0.17 -29.77
C ARG A 239 -14.90 -1.03 -29.43
N ARG A 240 -16.22 -0.85 -29.51
CA ARG A 240 -17.16 -1.99 -29.51
C ARG A 240 -16.69 -2.96 -30.59
N ARG A 241 -16.28 -4.18 -30.19
CA ARG A 241 -16.05 -5.28 -31.15
C ARG A 241 -17.37 -5.52 -31.87
N GLY A 242 -17.49 -5.09 -33.13
CA GLY A 242 -18.68 -5.40 -33.92
C GLY A 242 -19.03 -4.49 -35.09
N VAL A 243 -18.41 -3.32 -35.30
CA VAL A 243 -18.71 -2.49 -36.48
C VAL A 243 -17.43 -1.97 -37.12
N ARG A 244 -17.17 -2.42 -38.35
CA ARG A 244 -16.04 -1.98 -39.18
C ARG A 244 -16.45 -0.68 -39.89
N ALA A 245 -15.92 0.47 -39.45
CA ALA A 245 -16.07 1.72 -40.17
C ALA A 245 -15.16 1.73 -41.42
N PRO A 246 -15.59 2.32 -42.56
CA PRO A 246 -14.78 2.39 -43.77
C PRO A 246 -13.61 3.38 -43.61
N PRO A 247 -12.53 3.23 -44.40
CA PRO A 247 -11.32 4.03 -44.20
C PRO A 247 -11.55 5.47 -44.63
N GLN A 248 -11.41 6.42 -43.70
CA GLN A 248 -11.33 7.85 -44.01
C GLN A 248 -9.87 8.25 -44.21
N ALA A 249 -9.63 9.04 -45.26
CA ALA A 249 -8.32 9.53 -45.67
C ALA A 249 -7.70 10.47 -44.63
N ARG A 250 -6.40 10.35 -44.40
CA ARG A 250 -5.63 11.25 -43.52
C ARG A 250 -5.52 12.64 -44.16
N PRO A 251 -5.72 13.75 -43.43
CA PRO A 251 -5.26 15.04 -43.89
C PRO A 251 -3.74 15.10 -43.79
N GLU A 252 -3.09 15.43 -44.90
CA GLU A 252 -1.66 15.75 -44.94
C GLU A 252 -1.39 17.03 -44.12
N GLY A 253 -0.41 16.99 -43.21
CA GLY A 253 0.04 18.22 -42.54
C GLY A 253 0.55 18.13 -41.11
N ARG A 254 1.30 17.08 -40.71
CA ARG A 254 2.22 17.19 -39.56
C ARG A 254 3.51 16.41 -39.86
N ARG A 255 4.63 17.12 -40.04
CA ARG A 255 5.97 16.52 -40.10
C ARG A 255 6.34 15.98 -38.72
N PRO A 256 6.90 14.77 -38.58
CA PRO A 256 7.45 14.31 -37.30
C PRO A 256 8.73 15.09 -36.97
N LEU A 257 8.86 15.53 -35.72
CA LEU A 257 10.10 16.11 -35.19
C LEU A 257 11.18 15.02 -35.02
N PRO A 258 12.48 15.33 -35.25
CA PRO A 258 13.56 14.37 -35.12
C PRO A 258 13.92 14.13 -33.65
N ARG A 259 14.27 12.87 -33.33
CA ARG A 259 14.78 12.47 -32.01
C ARG A 259 16.18 13.06 -31.78
N PRO A 260 16.54 13.54 -30.58
CA PRO A 260 17.92 13.88 -30.28
C PRO A 260 18.77 12.60 -30.20
N GLY A 261 19.81 12.55 -31.04
CA GLY A 261 20.80 11.49 -31.08
C GLY A 261 21.78 11.53 -29.91
N GLY A 262 22.38 10.37 -29.63
CA GLY A 262 23.35 10.17 -28.57
C GLY A 262 24.63 10.99 -28.73
N LEU A 263 25.21 11.36 -27.59
CA LEU A 263 26.55 11.91 -27.49
C LEU A 263 27.52 10.77 -27.13
N THR A 264 28.34 10.40 -28.11
CA THR A 264 29.55 9.59 -27.94
C THR A 264 30.75 10.49 -27.62
N ALA A 265 31.54 10.04 -26.65
CA ALA A 265 33.00 10.12 -26.52
C ALA A 265 33.79 11.27 -27.21
N PHE A 266 34.43 12.08 -26.36
CA PHE A 266 35.76 12.69 -26.53
C PHE A 266 36.40 12.63 -25.13
N GLY A 267 37.65 12.27 -24.84
CA GLY A 267 38.85 12.01 -25.62
C GLY A 267 39.99 12.20 -24.61
N GLU A 268 40.79 11.16 -24.37
CA GLU A 268 42.00 11.19 -23.55
C GLU A 268 43.12 12.01 -24.19
N ASN A 269 43.92 12.65 -23.32
CA ASN A 269 45.36 13.00 -23.40
C ASN A 269 45.56 14.38 -22.74
N ASP A 270 46.58 14.68 -21.95
CA ASP A 270 47.78 14.02 -21.44
C ASP A 270 48.33 14.95 -20.33
N LEU A 271 49.25 14.47 -19.47
CA LEU A 271 50.34 15.21 -18.80
C LEU A 271 50.78 14.56 -17.47
N THR A 272 51.66 13.57 -17.61
CA THR A 272 53.00 13.45 -16.96
C THR A 272 53.21 13.79 -15.48
N ALA A 273 53.40 12.71 -14.70
CA ALA A 273 54.55 12.38 -13.83
C ALA A 273 55.19 13.41 -12.86
N THR A 274 55.31 13.03 -11.58
CA THR A 274 56.61 12.93 -10.84
C THR A 274 56.51 12.25 -9.45
N SER A 275 57.25 11.15 -9.30
CA SER A 275 58.04 10.64 -8.15
C SER A 275 57.62 10.82 -6.66
N ARG A 276 57.12 9.71 -6.06
CA ARG A 276 57.61 8.89 -4.90
C ARG A 276 58.92 9.28 -4.13
N PRO A 277 59.25 8.79 -2.88
CA PRO A 277 58.58 7.79 -1.99
C PRO A 277 58.73 8.08 -0.43
N PRO A 278 58.90 7.11 0.54
CA PRO A 278 58.09 7.07 1.78
C PRO A 278 58.91 7.06 3.10
N VAL A 279 58.25 7.11 4.27
CA VAL A 279 58.87 6.66 5.54
C VAL A 279 57.84 5.96 6.44
N SER A 280 58.27 4.81 6.98
CA SER A 280 57.61 3.86 7.87
C SER A 280 57.98 4.05 9.35
N LEU A 281 57.34 3.23 10.21
CA LEU A 281 57.61 2.90 11.64
C LEU A 281 56.61 3.58 12.59
N GLY A 282 55.99 2.94 13.59
CA GLY A 282 56.11 1.59 14.11
C GLY A 282 55.42 1.52 15.49
N CYS A 283 54.72 0.41 15.76
CA CYS A 283 54.45 -0.29 17.03
C CYS A 283 54.59 0.42 18.40
N SER A 284 53.57 0.28 19.27
CA SER A 284 53.61 -0.57 20.50
C SER A 284 52.78 -0.06 21.71
N SER A 285 52.06 -1.01 22.31
CA SER A 285 51.78 -1.27 23.74
C SER A 285 50.77 -0.45 24.58
N ALA A 286 49.84 -1.21 25.18
CA ALA A 286 48.97 -0.92 26.32
C ALA A 286 49.73 -0.83 27.68
N PRO A 287 49.03 -0.51 28.80
CA PRO A 287 48.67 -1.58 29.75
C PRO A 287 47.30 -1.45 30.49
N SER A 288 47.00 -2.53 31.21
CA SER A 288 45.88 -2.91 32.11
C SER A 288 45.76 -2.06 33.40
N ALA A 289 44.87 -2.18 34.39
CA ALA A 289 43.69 -2.99 34.77
C ALA A 289 43.07 -2.32 36.04
N ARG A 290 41.80 -2.58 36.39
CA ARG A 290 41.33 -2.87 37.78
C ARG A 290 39.86 -3.31 37.83
N ARG A 291 39.51 -4.06 38.88
CA ARG A 291 38.38 -5.00 39.04
C ARG A 291 37.52 -4.67 40.29
N LEU A 292 36.25 -5.09 40.23
CA LEU A 292 35.34 -5.67 41.27
C LEU A 292 34.72 -4.78 42.39
N PRO A 293 33.62 -5.20 43.08
CA PRO A 293 32.99 -6.55 43.13
C PRO A 293 31.45 -6.68 42.99
N SER A 294 31.04 -7.95 42.99
CA SER A 294 29.74 -8.62 42.82
C SER A 294 28.76 -8.55 44.01
N ALA A 295 27.47 -8.82 43.73
CA ALA A 295 26.55 -9.49 44.67
C ALA A 295 25.56 -10.41 43.92
N MET A 296 25.43 -11.64 44.45
CA MET A 296 24.60 -12.78 44.00
C MET A 296 23.12 -12.63 44.42
N LEU A 297 22.22 -13.38 43.74
CA LEU A 297 21.16 -14.20 44.36
C LEU A 297 20.54 -15.18 43.31
N CYS A 298 20.46 -16.47 43.67
CA CYS A 298 19.89 -17.64 42.97
C CYS A 298 18.34 -17.59 42.91
N ALA A 299 17.51 -18.39 42.20
CA ALA A 299 17.49 -19.73 41.54
C ALA A 299 16.19 -19.79 40.63
N PRO A 300 15.64 -20.92 40.07
CA PRO A 300 16.07 -22.33 39.90
C PRO A 300 15.93 -22.85 38.42
N PRO A 301 16.17 -24.15 38.11
CA PRO A 301 16.47 -24.62 36.75
C PRO A 301 15.26 -25.22 36.01
N TRP A 302 15.05 -24.82 34.75
CA TRP A 302 14.09 -25.46 33.84
C TRP A 302 14.83 -26.16 32.69
N PRO A 303 14.35 -27.33 32.23
CA PRO A 303 15.17 -28.28 31.49
C PRO A 303 15.46 -27.81 30.07
N SER A 304 16.75 -27.63 29.79
CA SER A 304 17.31 -27.48 28.45
C SER A 304 17.11 -28.75 27.64
N ARG A 305 16.24 -28.68 26.63
CA ARG A 305 16.31 -29.57 25.47
C ARG A 305 16.56 -28.73 24.22
N LEU A 306 17.83 -28.73 23.82
CA LEU A 306 18.34 -28.83 22.44
C LEU A 306 17.69 -27.85 21.45
N ALA A 307 18.27 -26.67 21.20
CA ALA A 307 19.43 -26.48 20.33
C ALA A 307 19.36 -27.29 19.02
N SER A 308 18.39 -26.96 18.17
CA SER A 308 18.53 -27.09 16.72
C SER A 308 18.85 -25.70 16.17
N ALA A 309 20.05 -25.20 16.48
CA ALA A 309 20.65 -24.11 15.72
C ALA A 309 21.06 -24.68 14.36
N ALA A 310 20.12 -24.74 13.41
CA ALA A 310 20.47 -24.87 12.01
C ALA A 310 21.18 -23.58 11.63
N LEU A 311 22.52 -23.60 11.65
CA LEU A 311 23.33 -22.52 11.10
C LEU A 311 22.79 -22.19 9.70
N LEU A 312 22.25 -20.98 9.56
CA LEU A 312 22.24 -20.31 8.27
C LEU A 312 23.73 -20.01 8.01
N ALA A 313 24.37 -20.78 7.14
CA ALA A 313 25.57 -20.29 6.48
C ALA A 313 25.10 -19.13 5.59
N VAL A 314 24.96 -17.93 6.17
CA VAL A 314 24.83 -16.70 5.40
C VAL A 314 26.18 -16.51 4.74
N VAL A 315 26.30 -16.97 3.49
CA VAL A 315 27.42 -16.57 2.65
C VAL A 315 27.18 -15.10 2.29
N VAL A 316 27.67 -14.20 3.14
CA VAL A 316 27.75 -12.76 2.86
C VAL A 316 28.83 -12.56 1.80
N LEU A 317 28.45 -12.67 0.52
CA LEU A 317 29.30 -12.21 -0.57
C LEU A 317 29.12 -10.71 -0.75
N GLY A 318 30.25 -10.04 -0.86
CA GLY A 318 30.41 -8.60 -0.89
C GLY A 318 29.43 -7.89 -1.83
N LEU A 319 28.91 -6.78 -1.30
CA LEU A 319 28.10 -5.79 -1.99
C LEU A 319 28.79 -5.35 -3.29
N GLY A 320 28.17 -5.63 -4.43
CA GLY A 320 28.38 -4.84 -5.64
C GLY A 320 27.69 -3.50 -5.45
N SER A 321 28.42 -2.51 -4.94
CA SER A 321 27.97 -1.13 -4.85
C SER A 321 27.88 -0.52 -6.25
N ALA A 322 26.67 -0.36 -6.77
CA ALA A 322 26.38 0.57 -7.84
C ALA A 322 25.19 1.44 -7.39
N GLY A 323 25.50 2.69 -7.04
CA GLY A 323 24.50 3.75 -6.82
C GLY A 323 24.20 4.13 -5.37
N CYS A 324 25.22 4.33 -4.52
CA CYS A 324 25.05 5.13 -3.30
C CYS A 324 25.75 6.47 -3.51
N ILE A 325 25.02 7.44 -4.04
CA ILE A 325 25.32 8.86 -3.88
C ILE A 325 24.10 9.41 -3.13
N ASP A 326 24.33 9.90 -1.91
CA ASP A 326 23.40 10.59 -1.00
C ASP A 326 22.30 9.81 -0.25
N GLY A 327 22.51 8.54 0.08
CA GLY A 327 21.69 7.84 1.10
C GLY A 327 20.21 7.60 0.74
N THR A 328 19.74 8.12 -0.39
CA THR A 328 18.42 7.85 -0.95
C THR A 328 18.51 6.77 -2.02
N ASP A 329 17.84 5.65 -1.77
CA ASP A 329 17.68 4.59 -2.75
C ASP A 329 16.68 5.02 -3.85
N TYR A 330 17.18 5.29 -5.05
CA TYR A 330 16.39 5.76 -6.20
C TYR A 330 15.69 4.65 -6.98
N ARG A 331 15.83 3.37 -6.57
CA ARG A 331 15.19 2.27 -7.28
C ARG A 331 13.66 2.42 -7.21
N PRO A 332 12.93 2.11 -8.31
CA PRO A 332 11.47 2.13 -8.28
C PRO A 332 10.95 1.07 -7.30
N GLU A 333 9.75 1.26 -6.77
CA GLU A 333 9.12 0.27 -5.88
C GLU A 333 8.73 -1.01 -6.63
N ALA A 334 8.84 -2.14 -5.94
CA ALA A 334 8.40 -3.43 -6.45
C ALA A 334 6.87 -3.51 -6.51
N ALA A 335 6.35 -4.04 -7.61
CA ALA A 335 4.94 -4.12 -7.94
C ALA A 335 4.37 -5.55 -7.76
N GLY A 336 3.04 -5.63 -7.71
CA GLY A 336 2.28 -6.89 -7.70
C GLY A 336 1.80 -7.37 -6.32
N PRO A 337 1.09 -8.51 -6.30
CA PRO A 337 0.72 -9.33 -5.16
C PRO A 337 1.59 -9.33 -3.89
N PRO A 338 1.24 -8.75 -2.72
CA PRO A 338 2.02 -9.04 -1.51
C PRO A 338 2.02 -10.54 -1.16
N GLY A 339 0.89 -11.21 -1.37
CA GLY A 339 0.71 -12.65 -1.17
C GLY A 339 1.05 -13.53 -2.37
N GLU A 340 1.77 -13.02 -3.38
CA GLU A 340 2.24 -13.80 -4.53
C GLU A 340 3.77 -13.95 -4.47
N VAL A 341 4.27 -15.14 -4.81
CA VAL A 341 5.70 -15.42 -4.98
C VAL A 341 5.94 -15.90 -6.41
N THR A 342 6.78 -15.19 -7.13
CA THR A 342 7.24 -15.62 -8.45
C THR A 342 8.40 -16.58 -8.29
N VAL A 343 8.23 -17.81 -8.75
CA VAL A 343 9.26 -18.85 -8.70
C VAL A 343 9.83 -19.01 -10.11
N VAL A 344 11.04 -18.52 -10.32
CA VAL A 344 11.79 -18.71 -11.56
C VAL A 344 12.55 -20.02 -11.44
N VAL A 345 12.03 -21.04 -12.11
CA VAL A 345 12.58 -22.40 -12.10
C VAL A 345 12.16 -23.08 -13.38
N ASP A 346 13.02 -23.93 -13.93
CA ASP A 346 12.71 -24.74 -15.11
C ASP A 346 11.39 -25.51 -14.93
N SER A 347 10.49 -25.40 -15.91
CA SER A 347 9.16 -26.00 -15.87
C SER A 347 9.16 -27.52 -15.74
N THR A 348 10.20 -28.23 -16.20
CA THR A 348 10.31 -29.68 -16.01
C THR A 348 10.55 -30.02 -14.54
N LEU A 349 11.32 -29.20 -13.83
CA LEU A 349 11.53 -29.35 -12.38
C LEU A 349 10.29 -28.94 -11.58
N TRP A 350 9.57 -27.92 -12.03
CA TRP A 350 8.32 -27.47 -11.41
C TRP A 350 7.21 -28.52 -11.41
N ASN A 351 7.15 -29.34 -12.46
CA ASN A 351 6.19 -30.42 -12.57
C ASN A 351 6.62 -31.70 -11.85
N GLY A 352 7.72 -31.66 -11.08
CA GLY A 352 8.19 -32.77 -10.25
C GLY A 352 8.44 -32.36 -8.79
N ALA A 353 9.35 -33.10 -8.13
CA ALA A 353 9.60 -32.99 -6.69
C ALA A 353 10.00 -31.59 -6.20
N VAL A 354 10.65 -30.78 -7.06
CA VAL A 354 11.03 -29.40 -6.73
C VAL A 354 9.79 -28.51 -6.60
N GLY A 355 8.88 -28.56 -7.58
CA GLY A 355 7.65 -27.79 -7.49
C GLY A 355 6.73 -28.27 -6.37
N ASP A 356 6.69 -29.58 -6.09
CA ASP A 356 5.97 -30.12 -4.93
C ASP A 356 6.53 -29.58 -3.62
N ALA A 357 7.86 -29.56 -3.48
CA ALA A 357 8.50 -28.96 -2.31
C ALA A 357 8.12 -27.48 -2.14
N PHE A 358 8.04 -26.68 -3.22
CA PHE A 358 7.59 -25.29 -3.14
C PHE A 358 6.12 -25.18 -2.73
N ARG A 359 5.23 -26.02 -3.30
CA ARG A 359 3.80 -26.05 -2.97
C ARG A 359 3.55 -26.47 -1.52
N GLU A 360 4.33 -27.41 -1.01
CA GLU A 360 4.24 -27.90 0.38
C GLU A 360 4.82 -26.92 1.41
N THR A 361 5.73 -26.04 1.01
CA THR A 361 6.38 -25.06 1.90
C THR A 361 5.76 -23.67 1.77
N LEU A 362 6.04 -22.96 0.69
CA LEU A 362 5.57 -21.59 0.47
C LEU A 362 4.09 -21.55 0.07
N GLY A 363 3.62 -22.58 -0.63
CA GLY A 363 2.23 -22.73 -1.05
C GLY A 363 1.33 -23.43 -0.03
N ALA A 364 1.85 -23.76 1.16
CA ALA A 364 1.15 -24.62 2.12
C ALA A 364 -0.25 -24.07 2.46
N PRO A 365 -1.30 -24.91 2.45
CA PRO A 365 -2.66 -24.46 2.72
C PRO A 365 -2.82 -23.99 4.16
N ILE A 366 -3.48 -22.85 4.35
CA ILE A 366 -3.85 -22.33 5.66
C ILE A 366 -5.12 -23.05 6.13
N SER A 367 -4.96 -24.03 7.00
CA SER A 367 -6.05 -24.87 7.53
C SER A 367 -6.98 -24.14 8.51
N THR A 368 -6.58 -22.98 9.00
CA THR A 368 -7.34 -22.13 9.92
C THR A 368 -8.23 -21.10 9.21
N LEU A 369 -8.40 -21.22 7.89
CA LEU A 369 -9.35 -20.43 7.10
C LEU A 369 -10.61 -21.24 6.76
N PRO A 370 -11.78 -20.58 6.58
CA PRO A 370 -13.03 -21.28 6.25
C PRO A 370 -12.96 -22.05 4.92
N GLN A 371 -12.28 -21.43 3.95
CA GLN A 371 -11.89 -22.04 2.68
C GLN A 371 -10.37 -22.11 2.67
N SER A 372 -9.83 -23.27 2.29
CA SER A 372 -8.40 -23.46 2.18
C SER A 372 -7.81 -22.49 1.16
N GLN A 373 -6.83 -21.69 1.58
CA GLN A 373 -6.08 -20.78 0.73
C GLN A 373 -4.59 -21.05 0.96
N PRO A 374 -3.74 -20.96 -0.08
CA PRO A 374 -2.30 -21.17 0.11
C PRO A 374 -1.70 -20.03 0.95
N SER A 375 -0.58 -20.30 1.62
CA SER A 375 0.17 -19.26 2.37
C SER A 375 0.66 -18.16 1.43
N PHE A 376 1.20 -18.53 0.28
CA PHE A 376 1.47 -17.66 -0.85
C PHE A 376 0.95 -18.27 -2.15
N ASN A 377 0.40 -17.41 -3.03
CA ASN A 377 0.10 -17.81 -4.40
C ASN A 377 1.42 -17.97 -5.15
N LEU A 378 1.69 -19.15 -5.68
CA LEU A 378 2.94 -19.42 -6.40
C LEU A 378 2.71 -19.27 -7.90
N ARG A 379 3.57 -18.49 -8.53
CA ARG A 379 3.57 -18.30 -9.98
C ARG A 379 4.92 -18.77 -10.54
N GLN A 380 4.93 -19.91 -11.21
CA GLN A 380 6.13 -20.36 -11.90
C GLN A 380 6.32 -19.61 -13.23
N ILE A 381 7.58 -19.32 -13.56
CA ILE A 381 8.00 -18.68 -14.80
C ILE A 381 9.32 -19.32 -15.26
N ASP A 382 9.41 -19.72 -16.53
CA ASP A 382 10.69 -20.10 -17.15
C ASP A 382 11.54 -18.86 -17.44
N LEU A 383 12.86 -18.98 -17.23
CA LEU A 383 13.76 -17.87 -17.47
C LEU A 383 14.01 -17.67 -18.97
N THR A 384 13.86 -16.43 -19.40
CA THR A 384 14.24 -15.87 -20.70
C THR A 384 14.63 -14.41 -20.46
N PRO A 385 15.36 -13.74 -21.38
CA PRO A 385 15.67 -12.32 -21.23
C PRO A 385 14.42 -11.44 -21.02
N GLN A 386 13.32 -11.74 -21.72
CA GLN A 386 12.08 -11.00 -21.61
C GLN A 386 11.34 -11.27 -20.29
N THR A 387 11.33 -12.52 -19.82
CA THR A 387 10.70 -12.86 -18.54
C THR A 387 11.50 -12.32 -17.36
N LEU A 388 12.84 -12.30 -17.45
CA LEU A 388 13.71 -11.72 -16.44
C LEU A 388 13.37 -10.23 -16.20
N GLU A 389 13.23 -9.42 -17.25
CA GLU A 389 12.87 -8.01 -17.10
C GLU A 389 11.52 -7.80 -16.41
N ARG A 390 10.56 -8.71 -16.61
CA ARG A 390 9.28 -8.69 -15.90
C ARG A 390 9.43 -9.09 -14.43
N VAL A 391 10.17 -10.16 -14.15
CA VAL A 391 10.44 -10.68 -12.80
C VAL A 391 11.13 -9.65 -11.92
N LYS A 392 12.05 -8.85 -12.49
CA LYS A 392 12.71 -7.73 -11.79
C LYS A 392 11.71 -6.74 -11.16
N GLY A 393 10.48 -6.68 -11.68
CA GLY A 393 9.39 -5.86 -11.17
C GLY A 393 8.67 -6.39 -9.93
N HIS A 394 8.73 -7.69 -9.64
CA HIS A 394 7.83 -8.34 -8.68
C HIS A 394 8.28 -8.21 -7.23
N LYS A 395 7.34 -8.11 -6.28
CA LYS A 395 7.63 -7.98 -4.83
C LYS A 395 8.40 -9.16 -4.23
N ASN A 396 8.03 -10.38 -4.57
CA ASN A 396 8.63 -11.59 -4.02
C ASN A 396 9.09 -12.51 -5.16
N VAL A 397 10.39 -12.79 -5.21
CA VAL A 397 11.01 -13.59 -6.27
C VAL A 397 11.89 -14.65 -5.65
N VAL A 398 11.76 -15.89 -6.12
CA VAL A 398 12.69 -16.98 -5.84
C VAL A 398 13.23 -17.45 -7.18
N VAL A 399 14.53 -17.30 -7.43
CA VAL A 399 15.21 -17.90 -8.59
C VAL A 399 15.86 -19.19 -8.10
N ALA A 400 15.43 -20.32 -8.64
CA ALA A 400 15.83 -21.65 -8.20
C ALA A 400 16.36 -22.49 -9.36
N ALA A 401 17.52 -23.15 -9.20
CA ALA A 401 18.03 -24.08 -10.20
C ALA A 401 18.84 -25.23 -9.60
N ALA A 402 18.84 -26.36 -10.32
CA ALA A 402 19.81 -27.43 -10.12
C ALA A 402 21.04 -27.12 -10.99
N LEU A 403 22.18 -26.84 -10.38
CA LEU A 403 23.39 -26.37 -11.07
C LEU A 403 24.01 -27.42 -12.02
N GLY A 404 23.74 -28.71 -11.79
CA GLY A 404 24.14 -29.78 -12.69
C GLY A 404 23.24 -29.94 -13.92
N ALA A 405 22.11 -29.24 -14.00
CA ALA A 405 21.21 -29.27 -15.14
C ALA A 405 21.64 -28.26 -16.22
N SER A 406 21.43 -28.61 -17.49
CA SER A 406 21.63 -27.70 -18.61
C SER A 406 20.37 -26.83 -18.83
N SER A 407 20.15 -25.86 -17.94
CA SER A 407 19.01 -24.92 -18.02
C SER A 407 19.45 -23.45 -17.96
N GLN A 408 18.60 -22.54 -18.45
CA GLN A 408 18.88 -21.10 -18.43
C GLN A 408 18.99 -20.57 -17.00
N GLU A 409 18.20 -21.11 -16.07
CA GLU A 409 18.22 -20.76 -14.65
C GLU A 409 19.54 -21.18 -13.99
N ALA A 410 20.05 -22.36 -14.33
CA ALA A 410 21.33 -22.86 -13.82
C ALA A 410 22.50 -22.01 -14.32
N GLU A 411 22.50 -21.65 -15.60
CA GLU A 411 23.50 -20.75 -16.18
C GLU A 411 23.42 -19.35 -15.55
N TYR A 412 22.21 -18.78 -15.47
CA TYR A 412 21.98 -17.48 -14.84
C TYR A 412 22.47 -17.45 -13.40
N LEU A 413 22.05 -18.42 -12.57
CA LEU A 413 22.47 -18.47 -11.16
C LEU A 413 23.98 -18.67 -11.03
N SER A 414 24.59 -19.48 -11.89
CA SER A 414 26.05 -19.68 -11.87
C SER A 414 26.83 -18.40 -12.12
N GLN A 415 26.30 -17.50 -12.95
CA GLN A 415 26.89 -16.18 -13.20
C GLN A 415 26.71 -15.21 -12.02
N GLN A 416 25.74 -15.45 -11.12
CA GLN A 416 25.49 -14.58 -9.95
C GLN A 416 26.41 -14.89 -8.76
N PHE A 417 27.18 -15.99 -8.82
CA PHE A 417 27.99 -16.49 -7.72
C PHE A 417 29.47 -16.58 -8.11
N SER A 418 30.38 -16.32 -7.17
CA SER A 418 31.79 -16.69 -7.33
C SER A 418 31.94 -18.22 -7.30
N GLN A 419 33.10 -18.73 -7.73
CA GLN A 419 33.38 -20.18 -7.68
C GLN A 419 33.28 -20.76 -6.25
N ASP A 420 33.81 -20.06 -5.25
CA ASP A 420 33.71 -20.47 -3.84
C ASP A 420 32.26 -20.45 -3.34
N ALA A 421 31.45 -19.50 -3.82
CA ALA A 421 30.04 -19.40 -3.48
C ALA A 421 29.23 -20.52 -4.11
N LEU A 422 29.52 -20.85 -5.37
CA LEU A 422 28.96 -22.01 -6.06
C LEU A 422 29.27 -23.29 -5.30
N GLN A 423 30.51 -23.44 -4.81
CA GLN A 423 30.90 -24.59 -3.99
C GLN A 423 30.09 -24.65 -2.69
N ALA A 424 29.86 -23.51 -2.03
CA ALA A 424 29.11 -23.46 -0.77
C ALA A 424 27.61 -23.78 -0.92
N VAL A 425 27.03 -23.58 -2.11
CA VAL A 425 25.61 -23.89 -2.38
C VAL A 425 25.41 -25.26 -3.05
N ARG A 426 26.48 -26.03 -3.30
CA ARG A 426 26.38 -27.36 -3.95
C ARG A 426 25.48 -28.33 -3.21
N ASP A 427 25.52 -28.31 -1.87
CA ASP A 427 24.71 -29.18 -1.00
C ASP A 427 23.33 -28.57 -0.68
N GLY A 428 22.98 -27.46 -1.32
CA GLY A 428 21.73 -26.75 -1.07
C GLY A 428 21.95 -25.44 -0.32
N GLY A 429 21.80 -24.33 -1.04
CA GLY A 429 21.94 -22.98 -0.50
C GLY A 429 20.76 -22.07 -0.85
N VAL A 430 20.42 -21.18 0.09
CA VAL A 430 19.50 -20.06 -0.13
C VAL A 430 20.22 -18.77 0.20
N VAL A 431 20.27 -17.86 -0.76
CA VAL A 431 20.97 -16.59 -0.65
C VAL A 431 19.99 -15.44 -0.83
N PRO A 432 19.69 -14.67 0.24
CA PRO A 432 18.82 -13.51 0.15
C PRO A 432 19.50 -12.35 -0.59
N ARG A 433 18.70 -11.64 -1.38
CA ARG A 433 19.04 -10.44 -2.14
C ARG A 433 17.91 -9.41 -1.98
N PRO A 434 17.72 -8.85 -0.78
CA PRO A 434 16.67 -7.85 -0.55
C PRO A 434 16.92 -6.63 -1.44
N ASP A 435 15.83 -6.05 -1.92
CA ASP A 435 15.82 -4.86 -2.76
C ASP A 435 16.67 -4.93 -4.04
N LEU A 436 17.03 -6.12 -4.52
CA LEU A 436 18.03 -6.32 -5.58
C LEU A 436 17.85 -5.39 -6.78
N TRP A 437 16.64 -5.33 -7.34
CA TRP A 437 16.32 -4.49 -8.50
C TRP A 437 15.40 -3.32 -8.15
N ARG A 438 14.60 -3.46 -7.11
CA ARG A 438 13.53 -2.52 -6.73
C ARG A 438 13.41 -2.39 -5.22
N ARG A 439 12.96 -1.23 -4.75
CA ARG A 439 12.66 -1.03 -3.32
C ARG A 439 11.51 -1.90 -2.84
N GLN A 440 11.58 -2.28 -1.58
CA GLN A 440 10.66 -3.21 -0.93
C GLN A 440 10.54 -4.54 -1.69
N GLN A 441 11.62 -5.07 -2.24
CA GLN A 441 11.66 -6.36 -2.93
C GLN A 441 12.30 -7.43 -2.03
N GLN A 442 11.82 -8.66 -2.13
CA GLN A 442 12.47 -9.84 -1.55
C GLN A 442 12.84 -10.78 -2.68
N VAL A 443 14.14 -10.92 -2.94
CA VAL A 443 14.68 -11.87 -3.93
C VAL A 443 15.50 -12.91 -3.20
N PHE A 444 15.33 -14.17 -3.58
CA PHE A 444 16.12 -15.28 -3.06
C PHE A 444 16.69 -16.08 -4.23
N TYR A 445 17.98 -16.36 -4.16
CA TYR A 445 18.65 -17.29 -5.05
C TYR A 445 18.78 -18.63 -4.34
N MET A 446 18.27 -19.68 -4.96
CA MET A 446 18.28 -21.03 -4.41
C MET A 446 18.96 -21.97 -5.39
N ALA A 447 19.96 -22.71 -4.92
CA ALA A 447 20.73 -23.58 -5.77
C ALA A 447 21.12 -24.85 -5.04
N ALA A 448 21.22 -25.95 -5.79
CA ALA A 448 21.80 -27.21 -5.35
C ALA A 448 22.40 -27.94 -6.55
N SER A 449 23.26 -28.94 -6.33
CA SER A 449 23.90 -29.68 -7.44
C SER A 449 22.91 -30.49 -8.28
N THR A 450 21.86 -31.02 -7.65
CA THR A 450 20.88 -31.92 -8.29
C THR A 450 19.44 -31.45 -8.03
N PRO A 451 18.46 -31.85 -8.87
CA PRO A 451 17.05 -31.56 -8.63
C PRO A 451 16.55 -32.06 -7.27
N SER A 452 16.95 -33.26 -6.85
CA SER A 452 16.57 -33.81 -5.55
C SER A 452 17.17 -33.00 -4.40
N GLY A 453 18.43 -32.58 -4.52
CA GLY A 453 19.06 -31.68 -3.55
C GLY A 453 18.36 -30.32 -3.48
N LEU A 454 17.88 -29.80 -4.62
CA LEU A 454 17.12 -28.56 -4.66
C LEU A 454 15.78 -28.70 -3.95
N ALA A 455 15.03 -29.79 -4.20
CA ALA A 455 13.78 -30.07 -3.51
C ALA A 455 13.97 -30.19 -1.99
N GLU A 456 15.04 -30.86 -1.55
CA GLU A 456 15.38 -30.97 -0.13
C GLU A 456 15.76 -29.60 0.47
N THR A 457 16.49 -28.78 -0.28
CA THR A 457 16.82 -27.40 0.11
C THR A 457 15.56 -26.58 0.34
N VAL A 458 14.58 -26.66 -0.56
CA VAL A 458 13.28 -26.00 -0.42
C VAL A 458 12.59 -26.46 0.86
N ARG A 459 12.58 -27.76 1.16
CA ARG A 459 11.94 -28.31 2.38
C ARG A 459 12.64 -27.86 3.67
N GLN A 460 13.97 -27.96 3.71
CA GLN A 460 14.75 -27.65 4.91
C GLN A 460 14.86 -26.14 5.18
N ARG A 461 14.97 -25.32 4.13
CA ARG A 461 15.17 -23.86 4.25
C ARG A 461 13.89 -23.05 3.99
N GLY A 462 12.84 -23.70 3.50
CA GLY A 462 11.53 -23.12 3.21
C GLY A 462 10.88 -22.40 4.40
N PRO A 463 10.90 -22.94 5.64
CA PRO A 463 10.32 -22.25 6.79
C PRO A 463 10.92 -20.86 7.03
N ALA A 464 12.25 -20.74 7.02
CA ALA A 464 12.92 -19.44 7.17
C ALA A 464 12.61 -18.48 6.01
N LEU A 465 12.43 -19.01 4.80
CA LEU A 465 12.01 -18.24 3.65
C LEU A 465 10.57 -17.70 3.80
N VAL A 466 9.64 -18.53 4.28
CA VAL A 466 8.26 -18.15 4.61
C VAL A 466 8.25 -17.06 5.69
N ASP A 467 9.06 -17.17 6.74
CA ASP A 467 9.16 -16.16 7.80
C ASP A 467 9.64 -14.81 7.25
N SER A 468 10.68 -14.83 6.41
CA SER A 468 11.21 -13.63 5.75
C SER A 468 10.18 -12.95 4.83
N LEU A 469 9.46 -13.75 4.04
CA LEU A 469 8.39 -13.27 3.16
C LEU A 469 7.20 -12.71 3.95
N ASN A 470 6.80 -13.36 5.04
CA ASN A 470 5.75 -12.87 5.94
C ASN A 470 6.16 -11.56 6.61
N LEU A 471 7.40 -11.45 7.09
CA LEU A 471 7.93 -10.23 7.67
C LEU A 471 7.94 -9.07 6.66
N ALA A 472 8.39 -9.31 5.43
CA ALA A 472 8.36 -8.32 4.36
C ALA A 472 6.92 -7.93 3.98
N THR A 473 6.02 -8.91 3.89
CA THR A 473 4.58 -8.68 3.60
C THR A 473 3.94 -7.82 4.69
N ARG A 474 4.23 -8.12 5.96
CA ARG A 474 3.73 -7.36 7.11
C ARG A 474 4.27 -5.93 7.12
N ARG A 475 5.56 -5.71 6.85
CA ARG A 475 6.14 -4.35 6.74
C ARG A 475 5.47 -3.53 5.64
N ARG A 476 5.35 -4.09 4.43
CA ARG A 476 4.64 -3.41 3.33
C ARG A 476 3.17 -3.15 3.64
N ALA A 477 2.52 -4.09 4.34
CA ALA A 477 1.13 -3.93 4.75
C ALA A 477 0.97 -2.86 5.83
N HIS A 478 1.87 -2.79 6.80
CA HIS A 478 1.96 -1.74 7.81
C HIS A 478 2.07 -0.36 7.14
N ASP A 479 3.08 -0.17 6.29
CA ASP A 479 3.30 1.10 5.59
C ASP A 479 2.05 1.49 4.80
N ARG A 480 1.50 0.56 4.02
CA ARG A 480 0.26 0.80 3.28
C ARG A 480 -0.94 1.13 4.18
N MET A 481 -1.10 0.45 5.31
CA MET A 481 -2.27 0.62 6.20
C MET A 481 -2.24 1.94 6.95
N PHE A 482 -1.06 2.41 7.35
CA PHE A 482 -0.92 3.53 8.27
C PHE A 482 -0.36 4.81 7.63
N GLU A 483 0.22 4.75 6.42
CA GLU A 483 0.60 5.96 5.67
C GLU A 483 -0.58 6.87 5.30
N GLU A 484 -1.79 6.32 5.09
CA GLU A 484 -2.95 7.03 4.50
C GLU A 484 -4.09 7.34 5.50
N GLY A 485 -3.86 7.20 6.80
CA GLY A 485 -4.91 7.43 7.78
C GLY A 485 -4.76 6.59 9.04
N ARG A 486 -3.60 6.71 9.69
CA ARG A 486 -3.39 6.23 11.05
C ARG A 486 -4.18 7.10 12.03
N GLN A 487 -4.90 6.49 12.97
CA GLN A 487 -5.64 7.23 14.00
C GLN A 487 -4.83 7.48 15.26
N THR A 488 -3.94 8.48 15.19
CA THR A 488 -3.13 8.89 16.34
C THR A 488 -3.97 9.30 17.55
N ALA A 489 -5.10 10.00 17.35
CA ALA A 489 -5.99 10.36 18.45
C ALA A 489 -6.63 9.16 19.17
N LEU A 490 -6.98 8.11 18.42
CA LEU A 490 -7.50 6.86 18.99
C LEU A 490 -6.38 6.14 19.77
N GLU A 491 -5.18 6.10 19.21
CA GLU A 491 -3.99 5.55 19.88
C GLU A 491 -3.66 6.27 21.19
N ASP A 492 -3.72 7.60 21.19
CA ASP A 492 -3.52 8.43 22.38
C ASP A 492 -4.58 8.12 23.43
N THR A 493 -5.84 7.95 23.02
CA THR A 493 -6.94 7.55 23.90
C THR A 493 -6.67 6.19 24.54
N LEU A 494 -6.25 5.19 23.76
CA LEU A 494 -5.86 3.88 24.29
C LEU A 494 -4.68 3.98 25.27
N MET A 495 -3.66 4.76 24.90
CA MET A 495 -2.46 4.93 25.71
C MET A 495 -2.77 5.62 27.05
N GLN A 496 -3.66 6.61 27.03
CA GLN A 496 -4.12 7.34 28.20
C GLN A 496 -4.93 6.41 29.13
N ASN A 497 -5.95 5.76 28.58
CA ASN A 497 -6.93 4.99 29.35
C ASN A 497 -6.37 3.64 29.84
N HIS A 498 -5.66 2.92 28.97
CA HIS A 498 -5.24 1.53 29.21
C HIS A 498 -3.74 1.37 29.43
N GLY A 499 -2.92 2.31 28.96
CA GLY A 499 -1.45 2.22 29.04
C GLY A 499 -0.81 1.38 27.92
N PHE A 500 -1.55 1.11 26.85
CA PHE A 500 -1.06 0.52 25.61
C PHE A 500 -1.65 1.27 24.41
N ALA A 501 -1.04 1.11 23.23
CA ALA A 501 -1.62 1.53 21.96
C ALA A 501 -1.41 0.45 20.89
N VAL A 502 -2.25 0.48 19.87
CA VAL A 502 -2.13 -0.27 18.60
C VAL A 502 -2.48 0.69 17.48
N ASP A 503 -1.73 0.66 16.39
CA ASP A 503 -2.00 1.48 15.21
C ASP A 503 -3.21 0.90 14.48
N VAL A 504 -4.17 1.77 14.16
CA VAL A 504 -5.38 1.39 13.41
C VAL A 504 -5.66 2.38 12.29
N GLN A 505 -6.35 1.88 11.26
CA GLN A 505 -6.78 2.69 10.12
C GLN A 505 -7.92 3.64 10.52
N HIS A 506 -8.13 4.70 9.74
CA HIS A 506 -9.05 5.82 9.96
C HIS A 506 -10.53 5.44 10.17
N ASP A 507 -10.91 4.21 9.84
CA ASP A 507 -12.28 3.71 9.92
C ASP A 507 -12.50 2.67 11.04
N TYR A 508 -11.54 2.56 11.97
CA TYR A 508 -11.74 1.89 13.26
C TYR A 508 -12.38 2.80 14.29
N GLN A 509 -13.23 2.25 15.14
CA GLN A 509 -13.85 2.96 16.26
C GLN A 509 -13.79 2.09 17.52
N ILE A 510 -13.62 2.71 18.68
CA ILE A 510 -13.78 2.01 19.96
C ILE A 510 -15.29 1.88 20.23
N VAL A 511 -15.80 0.64 20.32
CA VAL A 511 -17.23 0.38 20.56
C VAL A 511 -17.50 -0.11 21.99
N ASN A 512 -16.49 -0.68 22.66
CA ASN A 512 -16.54 -0.98 24.08
C ASN A 512 -15.20 -0.61 24.73
N ASP A 513 -15.26 0.17 25.80
CA ASP A 513 -14.14 0.46 26.67
C ASP A 513 -14.57 0.17 28.11
N THR A 514 -13.84 -0.71 28.78
CA THR A 514 -14.17 -1.17 30.14
C THR A 514 -13.40 -0.44 31.24
N THR A 515 -12.61 0.59 30.90
CA THR A 515 -11.89 1.41 31.89
C THR A 515 -12.82 1.94 32.99
N PHE A 516 -14.00 2.44 32.63
CA PHE A 516 -14.96 2.98 33.59
C PHE A 516 -15.59 1.94 34.52
N THR A 517 -15.57 0.65 34.13
CA THR A 517 -16.09 -0.46 34.94
C THR A 517 -14.99 -1.23 35.67
N GLY A 518 -13.75 -0.72 35.65
CA GLY A 518 -12.58 -1.38 36.24
C GLY A 518 -12.07 -2.57 35.42
N GLY A 519 -12.59 -2.78 34.21
CA GLY A 519 -12.11 -3.79 33.28
C GLY A 519 -10.90 -3.30 32.48
N GLY A 520 -10.07 -4.25 32.03
CA GLY A 520 -8.91 -3.98 31.19
C GLY A 520 -9.14 -4.38 29.74
N LEU A 521 -10.18 -3.89 29.08
CA LEU A 521 -10.53 -4.22 27.69
C LEU A 521 -10.90 -2.99 26.88
N ALA A 522 -10.36 -2.92 25.67
CA ALA A 522 -10.83 -2.07 24.58
C ALA A 522 -11.20 -2.93 23.36
N LEU A 523 -12.42 -2.77 22.84
CA LEU A 523 -12.89 -3.39 21.60
C LEU A 523 -12.97 -2.33 20.50
N LEU A 524 -12.17 -2.52 19.47
CA LEU A 524 -12.13 -1.72 18.27
C LEU A 524 -12.84 -2.45 17.14
N VAL A 525 -13.68 -1.73 16.40
CA VAL A 525 -14.44 -2.30 15.28
C VAL A 525 -14.28 -1.42 14.06
N ARG A 526 -14.04 -2.07 12.93
CA ARG A 526 -14.16 -1.49 11.60
C ARG A 526 -15.32 -2.17 10.90
N ARG A 527 -16.35 -1.39 10.57
CA ARG A 527 -17.58 -1.88 9.93
C ARG A 527 -17.72 -1.24 8.55
N LEU A 528 -17.58 -2.06 7.50
CA LEU A 528 -17.90 -1.72 6.12
C LEU A 528 -19.18 -2.48 5.69
N PRO A 529 -19.84 -2.11 4.58
CA PRO A 529 -21.10 -2.74 4.14
C PRO A 529 -21.05 -4.27 4.14
N ASP A 530 -19.97 -4.85 3.58
CA ASP A 530 -19.87 -6.30 3.39
C ASP A 530 -18.81 -6.98 4.28
N THR A 531 -18.02 -6.21 5.04
CA THR A 531 -16.92 -6.76 5.85
C THR A 531 -16.81 -6.08 7.21
N TRP A 532 -16.73 -6.89 8.27
CA TRP A 532 -16.55 -6.40 9.63
C TRP A 532 -15.27 -7.01 10.21
N ARG A 533 -14.41 -6.15 10.77
CA ARG A 533 -13.21 -6.55 11.51
C ARG A 533 -13.35 -6.08 12.93
N ARG A 534 -13.07 -6.97 13.88
CA ARG A 534 -13.11 -6.69 15.32
C ARG A 534 -11.75 -7.00 15.89
N LEU A 535 -11.20 -6.08 16.66
CA LEU A 535 -9.97 -6.25 17.40
C LEU A 535 -10.27 -5.92 18.86
N PHE A 536 -10.05 -6.84 19.79
CA PHE A 536 -9.98 -6.46 21.20
C PHE A 536 -8.57 -6.60 21.73
N VAL A 537 -8.20 -5.67 22.60
CA VAL A 537 -7.03 -5.79 23.47
C VAL A 537 -7.53 -5.87 24.89
N TRP A 538 -7.24 -7.00 25.54
CA TRP A 538 -7.55 -7.26 26.93
C TRP A 538 -6.27 -7.36 27.74
N TYR A 539 -6.30 -6.93 29.00
CA TYR A 539 -5.23 -7.17 29.94
C TYR A 539 -5.73 -7.48 31.35
N LYS A 540 -4.87 -8.17 32.11
CA LYS A 540 -5.02 -8.42 33.54
C LYS A 540 -3.77 -7.97 34.27
N LYS A 541 -3.95 -7.10 35.26
CA LYS A 541 -2.91 -6.65 36.20
C LYS A 541 -2.62 -7.74 37.24
N ASP A 542 -1.44 -7.67 37.85
CA ASP A 542 -1.04 -8.50 39.00
C ASP A 542 -1.18 -10.00 38.71
N ALA A 543 -0.88 -10.39 37.47
CA ALA A 543 -1.05 -11.76 37.00
C ALA A 543 0.30 -12.47 36.94
N GLN A 544 0.34 -13.74 37.34
CA GLN A 544 1.58 -14.52 37.27
C GLN A 544 1.79 -15.09 35.85
N PRO A 545 3.00 -15.06 35.29
CA PRO A 545 3.30 -15.62 33.97
C PRO A 545 2.90 -17.10 33.84
N SER A 546 3.03 -17.87 34.92
CA SER A 546 2.64 -19.28 35.03
C SER A 546 1.14 -19.52 34.79
N THR A 547 0.31 -18.47 34.84
CA THR A 547 -1.12 -18.55 34.51
C THR A 547 -1.35 -18.85 33.03
N ILE A 548 -0.43 -18.41 32.16
CA ILE A 548 -0.60 -18.55 30.71
C ILE A 548 -0.25 -19.99 30.29
N THR A 549 -1.28 -20.80 30.10
CA THR A 549 -1.19 -22.14 29.51
C THR A 549 -2.03 -22.20 28.23
N ARG A 550 -1.76 -23.19 27.36
CA ARG A 550 -2.54 -23.41 26.12
C ARG A 550 -4.06 -23.46 26.39
N ASP A 551 -4.47 -24.21 27.41
CA ASP A 551 -5.90 -24.37 27.74
C ASP A 551 -6.50 -23.10 28.35
N TRP A 552 -5.71 -22.39 29.18
CA TRP A 552 -6.14 -21.13 29.76
C TRP A 552 -6.37 -20.07 28.69
N VAL A 553 -5.47 -19.95 27.69
CA VAL A 553 -5.59 -19.01 26.57
C VAL A 553 -6.92 -19.22 25.83
N LEU A 554 -7.24 -20.47 25.48
CA LEU A 554 -8.47 -20.82 24.77
C LEU A 554 -9.72 -20.55 25.60
N SER A 555 -9.74 -20.98 26.86
CA SER A 555 -10.86 -20.76 27.77
C SER A 555 -11.10 -19.27 28.00
N LYS A 556 -10.03 -18.50 28.21
CA LYS A 556 -10.11 -17.07 28.45
C LYS A 556 -10.60 -16.32 27.21
N ARG A 557 -10.11 -16.69 26.02
CA ARG A 557 -10.58 -16.13 24.76
C ARG A 557 -12.07 -16.37 24.57
N ASP A 558 -12.55 -17.61 24.73
CA ASP A 558 -13.97 -17.95 24.60
C ASP A 558 -14.86 -17.13 25.55
N SER A 559 -14.42 -16.96 26.80
CA SER A 559 -15.12 -16.14 27.78
C SER A 559 -15.22 -14.68 27.33
N LEU A 560 -14.12 -14.08 26.87
CA LEU A 560 -14.10 -12.69 26.40
C LEU A 560 -14.90 -12.52 25.10
N ALA A 561 -14.71 -13.41 24.14
CA ALA A 561 -15.45 -13.40 22.87
C ALA A 561 -16.96 -13.52 23.10
N GLY A 562 -17.40 -14.37 24.04
CA GLY A 562 -18.81 -14.51 24.36
C GLY A 562 -19.46 -13.26 24.96
N ILE A 563 -18.68 -12.45 25.68
CA ILE A 563 -19.16 -11.20 26.29
C ILE A 563 -19.12 -10.06 25.28
N TYR A 564 -18.03 -9.90 24.54
CA TYR A 564 -17.76 -8.68 23.76
C TYR A 564 -17.99 -8.83 22.26
N LEU A 565 -18.02 -10.05 21.73
CA LEU A 565 -18.27 -10.31 20.31
C LEU A 565 -19.69 -10.85 20.12
N GLN A 566 -20.68 -10.05 20.50
CA GLN A 566 -22.10 -10.38 20.37
C GLN A 566 -22.65 -10.02 18.98
N GLY A 567 -23.73 -10.69 18.59
CA GLY A 567 -24.53 -10.40 17.39
C GLY A 567 -25.76 -9.55 17.69
N GLY A 568 -26.52 -9.17 16.66
CA GLY A 568 -27.76 -8.41 16.82
C GLY A 568 -28.94 -9.21 17.41
N ARG A 569 -28.86 -10.55 17.40
CA ARG A 569 -29.74 -11.48 18.13
C ARG A 569 -28.92 -12.10 19.27
N ARG A 570 -29.55 -12.78 20.25
CA ARG A 570 -29.00 -13.45 21.48
C ARG A 570 -27.83 -14.45 21.26
N GLY A 571 -26.92 -14.20 20.32
CA GLY A 571 -25.77 -15.01 19.97
C GLY A 571 -24.45 -14.35 20.35
N ALA A 572 -23.48 -15.20 20.67
CA ALA A 572 -22.11 -14.88 21.02
C ALA A 572 -21.15 -15.58 20.06
N ALA A 573 -19.99 -14.97 19.81
CA ALA A 573 -18.93 -15.62 19.05
C ALA A 573 -18.30 -16.75 19.87
N VAL A 574 -18.14 -17.93 19.25
CA VAL A 574 -17.55 -19.12 19.87
C VAL A 574 -16.51 -19.71 18.93
N VAL A 575 -15.40 -20.24 19.47
CA VAL A 575 -14.41 -20.99 18.69
C VAL A 575 -15.03 -22.27 18.11
N ASP A 576 -14.86 -22.49 16.80
CA ASP A 576 -15.26 -23.72 16.13
C ASP A 576 -14.24 -24.83 16.34
N ARG A 577 -14.40 -25.57 17.44
CA ARG A 577 -13.56 -26.73 17.77
C ARG A 577 -13.76 -27.95 16.86
N ARG A 578 -14.73 -27.92 15.94
CA ARG A 578 -14.92 -28.98 14.93
C ARG A 578 -13.97 -28.81 13.75
N ARG A 579 -13.29 -27.66 13.67
CA ARG A 579 -12.34 -27.27 12.63
C ARG A 579 -10.94 -27.18 13.22
N THR A 580 -9.93 -27.05 12.35
CA THR A 580 -8.54 -26.93 12.78
C THR A 580 -8.34 -25.70 13.66
N LEU A 581 -7.71 -25.93 14.80
CA LEU A 581 -7.33 -24.91 15.78
C LEU A 581 -5.83 -25.07 16.03
N GLN A 582 -5.07 -24.02 15.76
CA GLN A 582 -3.62 -23.97 15.98
C GLN A 582 -3.34 -23.11 17.20
N VAL A 583 -2.52 -23.61 18.12
CA VAL A 583 -2.04 -22.84 19.28
C VAL A 583 -0.54 -23.08 19.37
N GLU A 584 0.28 -22.10 19.05
CA GLU A 584 1.74 -22.24 18.95
C GLU A 584 2.45 -21.24 19.86
N SER A 585 3.61 -21.63 20.34
CA SER A 585 4.49 -20.71 21.08
C SER A 585 5.33 -19.93 20.07
N VAL A 586 5.32 -18.61 20.17
CA VAL A 586 6.01 -17.71 19.23
C VAL A 586 6.80 -16.63 19.98
N ASP A 587 7.80 -16.06 19.31
CA ASP A 587 8.33 -14.75 19.68
C ASP A 587 7.43 -13.67 19.08
N PHE A 588 6.80 -12.87 19.94
CA PHE A 588 5.91 -11.80 19.55
C PHE A 588 6.36 -10.51 20.21
N LEU A 589 6.89 -9.59 19.41
CA LEU A 589 7.42 -8.30 19.87
C LEU A 589 8.45 -8.48 21.00
N GLU A 590 9.40 -9.41 20.80
CA GLU A 590 10.48 -9.76 21.74
C GLU A 590 9.97 -10.34 23.07
N ARG A 591 8.79 -10.93 23.04
CA ARG A 591 8.15 -11.59 24.19
C ARG A 591 7.75 -13.00 23.82
N TYR A 592 7.82 -13.90 24.79
CA TYR A 592 7.20 -15.20 24.67
C TYR A 592 5.67 -15.07 24.66
N ALA A 593 5.03 -15.56 23.61
CA ALA A 593 3.59 -15.50 23.43
C ALA A 593 3.01 -16.84 22.97
N TYR A 594 1.72 -17.04 23.23
CA TYR A 594 0.93 -18.03 22.52
C TYR A 594 0.18 -17.33 21.38
N GLU A 595 0.46 -17.74 20.15
CA GLU A 595 -0.37 -17.42 18.98
C GLU A 595 -1.46 -18.48 18.85
N THR A 596 -2.73 -18.06 18.78
CA THR A 596 -3.86 -18.96 18.49
C THR A 596 -4.55 -18.54 17.20
N ARG A 597 -4.71 -19.48 16.28
CA ARG A 597 -5.42 -19.30 15.02
C ARG A 597 -6.53 -20.34 14.89
N GLY A 598 -7.68 -19.92 14.39
CA GLY A 598 -8.78 -20.84 14.15
C GLY A 598 -10.00 -20.15 13.57
N LEU A 599 -11.11 -20.88 13.59
CA LEU A 599 -12.40 -20.39 13.13
C LEU A 599 -13.30 -20.06 14.31
N TRP A 600 -14.14 -19.06 14.14
CA TRP A 600 -15.23 -18.73 15.05
C TRP A 600 -16.55 -18.73 14.29
N TYR A 601 -17.64 -18.94 15.00
CA TYR A 601 -19.00 -18.81 14.49
C TYR A 601 -19.92 -18.21 15.56
N MET A 602 -21.02 -17.61 15.14
CA MET A 602 -22.05 -17.16 16.07
C MET A 602 -22.88 -18.33 16.57
N ALA A 603 -23.06 -18.44 17.88
CA ALA A 603 -23.91 -19.44 18.51
C ALA A 603 -24.80 -18.81 19.60
N TYR A 604 -25.97 -19.38 19.84
CA TYR A 604 -26.79 -19.10 21.03
C TYR A 604 -26.87 -20.34 21.91
N GLU A 605 -27.12 -20.12 23.19
CA GLU A 605 -27.44 -21.20 24.12
C GLU A 605 -28.97 -21.37 24.17
N ASP A 606 -29.45 -22.58 23.91
CA ASP A 606 -30.87 -22.91 24.03
C ASP A 606 -31.25 -23.21 25.50
N SER A 607 -32.54 -23.48 25.75
CA SER A 607 -33.05 -23.76 27.10
C SER A 607 -32.46 -25.03 27.75
N THR A 608 -31.73 -25.84 27.00
CA THR A 608 -31.06 -27.06 27.50
C THR A 608 -29.59 -26.83 27.84
N GLY A 609 -29.06 -25.62 27.62
CA GLY A 609 -27.64 -25.33 27.75
C GLY A 609 -26.82 -25.73 26.51
N SER A 610 -27.47 -26.18 25.44
CA SER A 610 -26.79 -26.61 24.21
C SER A 610 -26.52 -25.40 23.30
N ARG A 611 -25.30 -25.33 22.75
CA ARG A 611 -24.90 -24.26 21.82
C ARG A 611 -25.36 -24.59 20.40
N GLN A 612 -26.25 -23.76 19.87
CA GLN A 612 -26.80 -23.88 18.53
C GLN A 612 -26.23 -22.78 17.61
N PRO A 613 -25.82 -23.08 16.37
CA PRO A 613 -25.27 -22.09 15.45
C PRO A 613 -26.34 -21.10 14.94
N LEU A 614 -25.98 -19.82 14.80
CA LEU A 614 -26.85 -18.75 14.25
C LEU A 614 -26.49 -18.31 12.84
N GLY A 615 -25.47 -18.94 12.24
CA GLY A 615 -24.88 -18.47 11.00
C GLY A 615 -23.94 -17.28 11.21
N GLY A 616 -23.03 -17.10 10.25
CA GLY A 616 -21.95 -16.14 10.35
C GLY A 616 -20.76 -16.66 11.17
N GLY A 617 -19.56 -16.23 10.78
CA GLY A 617 -18.29 -16.69 11.31
C GLY A 617 -17.13 -16.31 10.40
N GLY A 618 -15.94 -16.72 10.78
CA GLY A 618 -14.73 -16.45 10.01
C GLY A 618 -13.47 -16.86 10.76
N PRO A 619 -12.29 -16.46 10.27
CA PRO A 619 -11.06 -16.72 10.97
C PRO A 619 -10.77 -15.69 12.06
N PHE A 620 -9.93 -16.08 13.01
CA PHE A 620 -9.34 -15.21 14.00
C PHE A 620 -7.85 -15.51 14.19
N VAL A 621 -7.12 -14.51 14.69
CA VAL A 621 -5.76 -14.63 15.21
C VAL A 621 -5.70 -13.96 16.59
N ASN A 622 -5.01 -14.61 17.53
CA ASN A 622 -4.91 -14.17 18.90
C ASN A 622 -3.46 -14.26 19.38
N TYR A 623 -2.98 -13.21 20.06
CA TYR A 623 -1.68 -13.19 20.72
C TYR A 623 -1.89 -13.00 22.22
N THR A 624 -1.46 -13.98 23.02
CA THR A 624 -1.51 -13.89 24.48
C THR A 624 -0.12 -14.00 25.08
N PHE A 625 0.30 -12.99 25.84
CA PHE A 625 1.64 -12.89 26.38
C PHE A 625 1.68 -12.18 27.73
N TYR A 626 2.78 -12.36 28.45
CA TYR A 626 3.07 -11.63 29.67
C TYR A 626 4.03 -10.48 29.37
N ASP A 627 3.68 -9.27 29.79
CA ASP A 627 4.56 -8.11 29.78
C ASP A 627 5.20 -7.92 31.14
N GLN A 628 6.52 -8.12 31.20
CA GLN A 628 7.27 -8.08 32.46
C GLN A 628 7.40 -6.66 33.02
N GLN A 629 7.48 -5.63 32.17
CA GLN A 629 7.65 -4.24 32.64
C GLN A 629 6.38 -3.68 33.27
N GLN A 630 5.21 -4.12 32.78
CA GLN A 630 3.91 -3.71 33.27
C GLN A 630 3.30 -4.70 34.29
N GLU A 631 3.88 -5.88 34.46
CA GLU A 631 3.34 -6.99 35.26
C GLU A 631 1.91 -7.35 34.86
N ARG A 632 1.67 -7.43 33.53
CA ARG A 632 0.35 -7.67 32.94
C ARG A 632 0.36 -8.83 31.98
N ILE A 633 -0.72 -9.60 31.98
CA ILE A 633 -1.04 -10.47 30.84
C ILE A 633 -1.81 -9.62 29.84
N TYR A 634 -1.43 -9.67 28.57
CA TYR A 634 -2.16 -9.09 27.45
C TYR A 634 -2.73 -10.21 26.57
N MET A 635 -3.92 -9.97 26.01
CA MET A 635 -4.52 -10.77 24.95
C MET A 635 -5.01 -9.82 23.85
N ILE A 636 -4.43 -9.95 22.66
CA ILE A 636 -4.79 -9.18 21.47
C ILE A 636 -5.49 -10.15 20.51
N ASP A 637 -6.77 -9.91 20.22
CA ASP A 637 -7.58 -10.79 19.39
C ASP A 637 -8.14 -10.06 18.19
N GLY A 638 -7.76 -10.51 16.99
CA GLY A 638 -8.28 -10.02 15.72
C GLY A 638 -9.21 -11.04 15.08
N THR A 639 -10.46 -10.65 14.86
CA THR A 639 -11.54 -11.48 14.35
C THR A 639 -12.11 -10.88 13.05
N VAL A 640 -12.24 -11.70 12.01
CA VAL A 640 -12.70 -11.28 10.67
C VAL A 640 -14.05 -11.88 10.32
N PHE A 641 -14.96 -11.05 9.79
CA PHE A 641 -16.17 -11.46 9.10
C PHE A 641 -16.21 -10.81 7.70
N ALA A 642 -16.17 -11.63 6.64
CA ALA A 642 -16.14 -11.16 5.25
C ALA A 642 -16.62 -12.27 4.30
N PRO A 643 -17.91 -12.65 4.34
CA PRO A 643 -18.42 -13.88 3.70
C PRO A 643 -18.07 -14.02 2.23
N ASP A 644 -18.04 -12.92 1.47
CA ASP A 644 -17.88 -12.94 0.00
C ASP A 644 -16.45 -12.68 -0.49
N TYR A 645 -15.46 -12.61 0.40
CA TYR A 645 -14.08 -12.24 0.05
C TYR A 645 -13.05 -13.33 0.35
N ASP A 646 -11.80 -13.20 -0.10
CA ASP A 646 -10.71 -14.02 0.45
C ASP A 646 -10.28 -13.52 1.83
N LYS A 647 -10.14 -14.44 2.80
CA LYS A 647 -9.97 -14.07 4.21
C LYS A 647 -8.50 -13.90 4.62
N ARG A 648 -7.57 -14.48 3.85
CA ARG A 648 -6.12 -14.43 4.14
C ARG A 648 -5.61 -13.00 4.31
N GLU A 649 -5.96 -12.11 3.40
CA GLU A 649 -5.47 -10.73 3.44
C GLU A 649 -6.08 -9.91 4.60
N PHE A 650 -7.34 -10.15 4.95
CA PHE A 650 -7.94 -9.51 6.13
C PHE A 650 -7.33 -10.02 7.44
N LEU A 651 -7.00 -11.31 7.52
CA LEU A 651 -6.33 -11.87 8.69
C LEU A 651 -4.92 -11.27 8.84
N ARG A 652 -4.17 -11.14 7.73
CA ARG A 652 -2.86 -10.44 7.70
C ARG A 652 -2.96 -9.00 8.21
N GLN A 653 -4.03 -8.28 7.89
CA GLN A 653 -4.23 -6.93 8.43
C GLN A 653 -4.42 -6.95 9.96
N MET A 654 -5.07 -7.98 10.51
CA MET A 654 -5.21 -8.10 11.97
C MET A 654 -3.87 -8.37 12.63
N GLU A 655 -3.03 -9.20 12.00
CA GLU A 655 -1.65 -9.43 12.45
C GLU A 655 -0.83 -8.14 12.40
N VAL A 656 -0.93 -7.36 11.32
CA VAL A 656 -0.23 -6.06 11.19
C VAL A 656 -0.59 -5.15 12.36
N ILE A 657 -1.89 -4.98 12.67
CA ILE A 657 -2.34 -4.16 13.80
C ILE A 657 -1.80 -4.72 15.12
N ALA A 658 -1.90 -6.03 15.35
CA ALA A 658 -1.38 -6.63 16.57
C ALA A 658 0.14 -6.38 16.76
N HIS A 659 0.92 -6.42 15.68
CA HIS A 659 2.37 -6.18 15.71
C HIS A 659 2.75 -4.68 15.87
N THR A 660 1.78 -3.78 15.90
CA THR A 660 2.02 -2.37 16.28
C THR A 660 1.79 -2.10 17.77
N PHE A 661 1.40 -3.15 18.51
CA PHE A 661 1.16 -3.05 19.94
C PHE A 661 2.40 -2.52 20.65
N ARG A 662 2.16 -1.58 21.56
CA ARG A 662 3.20 -1.01 22.41
C ARG A 662 2.61 -0.54 23.72
N THR A 663 3.39 -0.72 24.78
CA THR A 663 3.07 -0.25 26.13
C THR A 663 3.60 1.17 26.36
N ARG A 664 3.13 1.82 27.43
CA ARG A 664 3.58 3.15 27.82
C ARG A 664 5.10 3.27 28.01
N PRO A 665 5.82 2.31 28.66
CA PRO A 665 7.28 2.37 28.74
C PRO A 665 7.97 2.32 27.37
N GLU A 666 7.50 1.47 26.47
CA GLU A 666 8.05 1.32 25.13
C GLU A 666 7.84 2.58 24.29
N GLU A 667 6.65 3.18 24.35
CA GLU A 667 6.36 4.44 23.67
C GLU A 667 7.28 5.58 24.18
N ARG A 668 7.51 5.66 25.49
CA ARG A 668 8.46 6.62 26.08
C ARG A 668 9.90 6.35 25.67
N ALA A 669 10.28 5.08 25.47
CA ALA A 669 11.62 4.74 24.97
C ALA A 669 11.78 5.16 23.51
N ARG A 670 10.77 4.89 22.67
CA ARG A 670 10.71 5.30 21.26
C ARG A 670 10.82 6.82 21.10
N GLN A 671 10.05 7.59 21.86
CA GLN A 671 10.07 9.06 21.81
C GLN A 671 11.43 9.63 22.23
N ARG A 672 12.09 9.02 23.23
CA ARG A 672 13.46 9.41 23.63
C ARG A 672 14.48 9.15 22.53
N GLN A 673 14.41 7.99 21.87
CA GLN A 673 15.29 7.68 20.72
C GLN A 673 15.07 8.64 19.55
N GLN A 674 13.82 8.99 19.25
CA GLN A 674 13.49 9.95 18.19
C GLN A 674 13.98 11.37 18.52
N THR A 675 13.90 11.78 19.78
CA THR A 675 14.41 13.08 20.23
C THR A 675 15.93 13.12 20.21
N ALA A 676 16.62 12.00 20.50
CA ALA A 676 18.07 11.92 20.45
C ALA A 676 18.63 11.82 19.02
N ALA A 677 17.80 11.41 18.05
CA ALA A 677 18.18 11.31 16.63
C ALA A 677 17.90 12.59 15.82
N ARG A 678 17.13 13.53 16.40
CA ARG A 678 16.92 14.89 15.88
C ARG A 678 17.93 15.83 16.51
#